data_AF-A0A425C0M7-F1
#
_entry.id   AF-A0A425C0M7-F1
#
_cell.length_a   1.000
_cell.length_b   1.000
_cell.length_c   1.000
_cell.angle_alpha   90.00
_cell.angle_beta   90.00
_cell.angle_gamma   90.00
#
_symmetry.space_group_name_H-M   'P 1'
#
loop_
_entity.id
_entity.type
_entity.pdbx_description
1 polymer ?
#
loop_
_entity_poly.entity_id
_entity_poly.type
_entity_poly.pdbx_seq_one_letter_code
_entity_poly.pdbx_strand_id
1 'polypeptide(L)'
;MLDDNRKIGTLLLGLGFAFLLLGVLMIFDAAMLALGDVLFLSGVALTIGLSRTVRFFTRKERWRGIVCFLGGILLVMLRYPVIGMIIQSFGFLNLFGSFFPVAVAFLRQTPVIGTVLNFPVVSEIVNRLAGVQKRGYQVFWLTTSPAFTTNHIQRSSLNRHSSIRHPFDMPASFFRSLRARVTAVDSLLCVGLDPHVAELPEPTAAAAQAFCMHLIEQTHHVAAAYKPNSAFFEAFGAEGITALHTVIKSIPEGIPVLLDAKRGDISTTAAAYAVSAFDKLEAHAITLAPYMGQDSIDPFVRGRPERGCFVLCKTSNPSANDFQTLSIGSRTLFEEVAVKCEQWNSEDNVGLVVGATDVDALRRVRLVTPNLWILTPGIGAQGGNLEEAVTAGLSADGLGLLISVSRGISKAADPKKAAESLRDAINVARRNKVASAMTIVTNSTANDFIKFALSFGVLKFGDFTLKSGRQSPYFFNAGLFRTGRALGQLGKFYAQAIHDSGVEFDVLFGPAYKGITLAAAVSIAYADMYDVDLPFAYNRKEAKDHGEGGVLVGADMTGKKVLIIDDVITAGTAIREAFAILKKTNAHVSGVCISLDRQEKVSVEDTRSAIDHVKENFNIPVVSIATLDTLVNFLETVDPVTDANASYLPVIRAYRADYGVSKQ
;
A
#
# COMPACT_ATOMS: atom_id res chain seq x y z
N MET A 1 3.96 25.44 3.51
CA MET A 1 3.77 26.89 3.72
C MET A 1 2.30 27.20 3.56
N LEU A 2 1.66 27.82 4.56
CA LEU A 2 0.28 28.31 4.44
C LEU A 2 0.25 29.52 3.48
N ASP A 3 -0.73 29.54 2.58
CA ASP A 3 -1.07 30.67 1.69
C ASP A 3 -1.34 31.94 2.53
N ASP A 4 -0.94 33.12 2.05
CA ASP A 4 -1.00 34.37 2.82
C ASP A 4 -2.45 34.76 3.16
N ASN A 5 -3.40 34.44 2.28
CA ASN A 5 -4.84 34.59 2.55
C ASN A 5 -5.31 33.74 3.74
N ARG A 6 -4.74 32.53 3.93
CA ARG A 6 -5.09 31.67 5.07
C ARG A 6 -4.50 32.17 6.38
N LYS A 7 -3.32 32.80 6.34
CA LYS A 7 -2.72 33.41 7.53
C LYS A 7 -3.55 34.61 8.00
N ILE A 8 -3.94 35.49 7.07
CA ILE A 8 -4.82 36.63 7.35
C ILE A 8 -6.20 36.15 7.83
N GLY A 9 -6.77 35.14 7.18
CA GLY A 9 -8.04 34.54 7.59
C GLY A 9 -8.01 33.96 9.00
N THR A 10 -6.92 33.28 9.37
CA THR A 10 -6.74 32.72 10.72
C THR A 10 -6.61 33.81 11.78
N LEU A 11 -5.91 34.90 11.48
CA LEU A 11 -5.81 36.07 12.36
C LEU A 11 -7.18 36.74 12.60
N LEU A 12 -7.97 36.94 11.53
CA LEU A 12 -9.30 37.53 11.61
C LEU A 12 -10.29 36.66 12.39
N LEU A 13 -10.21 35.32 12.24
CA LEU A 13 -10.98 34.39 13.07
C LEU A 13 -10.66 34.56 14.56
N GLY A 14 -9.37 34.61 14.91
CA GLY A 14 -8.93 34.82 16.29
C GLY A 14 -9.42 36.14 16.87
N LEU A 15 -9.27 37.24 16.11
CA LEU A 15 -9.77 38.56 16.51
C LEU A 15 -11.31 38.58 16.64
N GLY A 16 -12.03 37.95 15.72
CA GLY A 16 -13.48 37.84 15.78
C GLY A 16 -13.96 37.17 17.06
N PHE A 17 -13.36 36.04 17.45
CA PHE A 17 -13.66 35.39 18.73
C PHE A 17 -13.33 36.26 19.94
N ALA A 18 -12.22 37.00 19.90
CA ALA A 18 -11.83 37.90 20.99
C ALA A 18 -12.84 39.05 21.17
N PHE A 19 -13.31 39.66 20.08
CA PHE A 19 -14.33 40.72 20.11
C PHE A 19 -15.69 40.20 20.56
N LEU A 20 -16.09 38.98 20.14
CA LEU A 20 -17.30 38.33 20.64
C LEU A 20 -17.23 38.09 22.15
N LEU A 21 -16.10 37.59 22.66
CA LEU A 21 -15.88 37.39 24.09
C LEU A 21 -15.93 38.72 24.85
N LEU A 22 -15.26 39.75 24.35
CA LEU A 22 -15.24 41.09 24.96
C LEU A 22 -16.65 41.70 25.00
N GLY A 23 -17.43 41.56 23.92
CA GLY A 23 -18.81 42.02 23.87
C GLY A 23 -19.70 41.35 24.91
N VAL A 24 -19.53 40.05 25.15
CA VAL A 24 -20.24 39.35 26.23
C VAL A 24 -19.80 39.85 27.61
N LEU A 25 -18.48 40.02 27.83
CA LEU A 25 -17.94 40.50 29.10
C LEU A 25 -18.38 41.93 29.43
N MET A 26 -18.55 42.79 28.43
CA MET A 26 -19.06 44.15 28.58
C MET A 26 -20.60 44.22 28.63
N ILE A 27 -21.25 43.17 29.15
CA ILE A 27 -22.71 43.09 29.33
C ILE A 27 -23.42 43.21 27.97
N PHE A 28 -23.01 42.35 27.02
CA PHE A 28 -23.59 42.25 25.68
C PHE A 28 -23.53 43.56 24.87
N ASP A 29 -22.36 44.19 24.83
CA ASP A 29 -22.13 45.38 23.99
C ASP A 29 -22.35 45.05 22.51
N ALA A 30 -23.36 45.68 21.90
CA ALA A 30 -23.78 45.37 20.54
C ALA A 30 -22.72 45.73 19.49
N ALA A 31 -21.87 46.74 19.74
CA ALA A 31 -20.84 47.16 18.79
C ALA A 31 -19.68 46.17 18.74
N MET A 32 -19.22 45.71 19.92
CA MET A 32 -18.16 44.69 20.02
C MET A 32 -18.62 43.34 19.46
N LEU A 33 -19.87 42.95 19.73
CA LEU A 33 -20.44 41.71 19.18
C LEU A 33 -20.57 41.77 17.65
N ALA A 34 -21.12 42.87 17.10
CA ALA A 34 -21.24 43.05 15.66
C ALA A 34 -19.87 43.08 14.96
N LEU A 35 -18.87 43.74 15.56
CA LEU A 35 -17.51 43.74 15.04
C LEU A 35 -16.90 42.33 15.06
N GLY A 36 -17.14 41.58 16.13
CA GLY A 36 -16.74 40.19 16.25
C GLY A 36 -17.33 39.30 15.15
N ASP A 37 -18.61 39.48 14.83
CA ASP A 37 -19.30 38.73 13.77
C ASP A 37 -18.76 39.01 12.37
N VAL A 38 -18.50 40.28 12.06
CA VAL A 38 -17.93 40.70 10.77
C VAL A 38 -16.53 40.13 10.59
N LEU A 39 -15.69 40.21 11.62
CA LEU A 39 -14.33 39.65 11.60
C LEU A 39 -14.36 38.12 11.49
N PHE A 40 -15.25 37.46 12.22
CA PHE A 40 -15.43 36.01 12.17
C PHE A 40 -15.82 35.54 10.76
N LEU A 41 -16.86 36.14 10.17
CA LEU A 41 -17.33 35.78 8.82
C LEU A 41 -16.25 36.02 7.75
N SER A 42 -15.55 37.16 7.85
CA SER A 42 -14.45 37.50 6.94
C SER A 42 -13.28 36.51 7.07
N GLY A 43 -12.98 36.11 8.31
CA GLY A 43 -11.96 35.12 8.63
C GLY A 43 -12.31 33.72 8.11
N VAL A 44 -13.56 33.27 8.23
CA VAL A 44 -14.04 32.01 7.62
C VAL A 44 -13.88 32.07 6.10
N ALA A 45 -14.31 33.17 5.47
CA ALA A 45 -14.26 33.34 4.03
C ALA A 45 -12.83 33.29 3.46
N LEU A 46 -11.87 33.91 4.14
CA LEU A 46 -10.46 33.90 3.73
C LEU A 46 -9.73 32.60 4.04
N THR A 47 -10.09 31.93 5.14
CA THR A 47 -9.48 30.65 5.54
C THR A 47 -9.93 29.50 4.63
N ILE A 48 -11.23 29.44 4.33
CA ILE A 48 -11.83 28.35 3.54
C ILE A 48 -11.82 28.70 2.03
N GLY A 49 -11.81 29.99 1.69
CA GLY A 49 -11.95 30.51 0.33
C GLY A 49 -13.40 30.93 0.03
N LEU A 50 -13.57 32.03 -0.71
CA LEU A 50 -14.88 32.66 -0.94
C LEU A 50 -15.88 31.72 -1.62
N SER A 51 -15.47 31.03 -2.68
CA SER A 51 -16.32 30.09 -3.43
C SER A 51 -16.77 28.89 -2.59
N ARG A 52 -15.90 28.37 -1.72
CA ARG A 52 -16.21 27.25 -0.82
C ARG A 52 -17.09 27.70 0.35
N THR A 53 -16.91 28.93 0.82
CA THR A 53 -17.73 29.54 1.88
C THR A 53 -19.15 29.76 1.38
N VAL A 54 -19.32 30.35 0.19
CA VAL A 54 -20.64 30.49 -0.44
C VAL A 54 -21.29 29.12 -0.62
N ARG A 55 -20.56 28.12 -1.12
CA ARG A 55 -21.07 26.74 -1.25
C ARG A 55 -21.45 26.11 0.10
N PHE A 56 -20.72 26.40 1.18
CA PHE A 56 -21.02 25.91 2.52
C PHE A 56 -22.33 26.52 3.06
N PHE A 57 -22.51 27.83 2.92
CA PHE A 57 -23.70 28.57 3.36
C PHE A 57 -24.90 28.47 2.40
N THR A 58 -24.80 27.73 1.29
CA THR A 58 -25.90 27.50 0.33
C THR A 58 -26.40 26.05 0.31
N ARG A 59 -25.89 25.18 1.19
CA ARG A 59 -26.35 23.78 1.30
C ARG A 59 -27.74 23.70 1.92
N LYS A 60 -28.70 23.11 1.19
CA LYS A 60 -30.09 22.91 1.66
C LYS A 60 -30.19 22.13 2.97
N GLU A 61 -29.29 21.17 3.19
CA GLU A 61 -29.27 20.31 4.40
C GLU A 61 -29.01 21.07 5.71
N ARG A 62 -28.41 22.27 5.65
CA ARG A 62 -28.03 23.06 6.84
C ARG A 62 -28.83 24.36 6.99
N TRP A 63 -29.93 24.51 6.24
CA TRP A 63 -30.68 25.77 6.13
C TRP A 63 -31.16 26.31 7.50
N ARG A 64 -31.59 25.43 8.41
CA ARG A 64 -32.01 25.83 9.77
C ARG A 64 -30.88 26.50 10.55
N GLY A 65 -29.67 25.94 10.48
CA GLY A 65 -28.49 26.52 11.12
C GLY A 65 -28.08 27.86 10.49
N ILE A 66 -28.16 27.96 9.16
CA ILE A 66 -27.82 29.18 8.41
C ILE A 66 -28.77 30.33 8.76
N VAL A 67 -30.08 30.08 8.74
CA VAL A 67 -31.10 31.10 9.05
C VAL A 67 -30.97 31.58 10.50
N CYS A 68 -30.80 30.68 11.46
CA CYS A 68 -30.59 31.09 12.86
C CYS A 68 -29.26 31.82 13.06
N PHE A 69 -28.19 31.40 12.39
CA PHE A 69 -26.88 32.04 12.55
C PHE A 69 -26.88 33.47 11.97
N LEU A 70 -27.29 33.63 10.71
CA LEU A 70 -27.34 34.96 10.07
C LEU A 70 -28.43 35.85 10.66
N GLY A 71 -29.57 35.27 11.05
CA GLY A 71 -30.64 36.00 11.74
C GLY A 71 -30.23 36.50 13.13
N GLY A 72 -29.43 35.71 13.85
CA GLY A 72 -28.86 36.12 15.13
C GLY A 72 -27.87 37.28 14.99
N ILE A 73 -26.96 37.20 14.01
CA ILE A 73 -26.04 38.31 13.69
C ILE A 73 -26.81 39.59 13.34
N LEU A 74 -27.85 39.48 12.51
CA LEU A 74 -28.69 40.63 12.15
C LEU A 74 -29.35 41.27 13.39
N LEU A 75 -29.85 40.45 14.33
CA LEU A 75 -30.44 40.96 15.58
C LEU A 75 -29.42 41.66 16.48
N VAL A 76 -28.18 41.17 16.54
CA VAL A 76 -27.07 41.86 17.23
C VAL A 76 -26.85 43.24 16.61
N MET A 77 -26.80 43.32 15.27
CA MET A 77 -26.64 44.59 14.55
C MET A 77 -27.83 45.55 14.75
N LEU A 78 -29.04 45.03 14.95
CA LEU A 78 -30.25 45.80 15.25
C LEU A 78 -30.38 46.18 16.74
N ARG A 79 -29.31 46.07 17.54
CA ARG A 79 -29.27 46.38 18.97
C ARG A 79 -30.15 45.49 19.86
N TYR A 80 -30.37 44.24 19.45
CA TYR A 80 -30.93 43.18 20.29
C TYR A 80 -29.87 42.12 20.61
N PRO A 81 -28.77 42.47 21.30
CA PRO A 81 -27.57 41.62 21.38
C PRO A 81 -27.82 40.32 22.15
N VAL A 82 -28.61 40.35 23.23
CA VAL A 82 -28.89 39.14 24.03
C VAL A 82 -29.69 38.11 23.23
N ILE A 83 -30.79 38.55 22.60
CA ILE A 83 -31.66 37.67 21.79
C ILE A 83 -30.90 37.19 20.54
N GLY A 84 -30.17 38.11 19.90
CA GLY A 84 -29.32 37.81 18.75
C GLY A 84 -28.29 36.73 19.06
N MET A 85 -27.55 36.86 20.18
CA MET A 85 -26.55 35.88 20.61
C MET A 85 -27.14 34.50 20.90
N ILE A 86 -28.33 34.40 21.49
CA ILE A 86 -28.99 33.12 21.75
C ILE A 86 -29.33 32.41 20.42
N ILE A 87 -29.97 33.14 19.51
CA ILE A 87 -30.38 32.61 18.20
C ILE A 87 -29.15 32.26 17.34
N GLN A 88 -28.14 33.12 17.37
CA GLN A 88 -26.87 32.92 16.70
C GLN A 88 -26.12 31.70 17.22
N SER A 89 -26.03 31.52 18.54
CA SER A 89 -25.35 30.37 19.16
C SER A 89 -26.03 29.05 18.77
N PHE A 90 -27.36 29.03 18.73
CA PHE A 90 -28.11 27.88 18.23
C PHE A 90 -27.83 27.60 16.74
N GLY A 91 -27.76 28.65 15.91
CA GLY A 91 -27.38 28.52 14.51
C GLY A 91 -25.95 28.00 14.31
N PHE A 92 -25.00 28.52 15.10
CA PHE A 92 -23.59 28.14 15.08
C PHE A 92 -23.39 26.67 15.44
N LEU A 93 -24.02 26.19 16.52
CA LEU A 93 -23.96 24.79 16.94
C LEU A 93 -24.52 23.85 15.86
N ASN A 94 -25.61 24.22 15.19
CA ASN A 94 -26.16 23.41 14.10
C ASN A 94 -25.31 23.46 12.81
N LEU A 95 -24.59 24.56 12.58
CA LEU A 95 -23.72 24.72 11.41
C LEU A 95 -22.37 24.02 11.57
N PHE A 96 -21.76 24.13 12.75
CA PHE A 96 -20.39 23.68 13.02
C PHE A 96 -20.31 22.50 13.98
N GLY A 97 -21.44 22.01 14.49
CA GLY A 97 -21.55 20.87 15.41
C GLY A 97 -20.72 19.64 15.00
N SER A 98 -20.73 19.31 13.70
CA SER A 98 -19.98 18.18 13.16
C SER A 98 -18.45 18.31 13.27
N PHE A 99 -17.92 19.52 13.48
CA PHE A 99 -16.48 19.78 13.58
C PHE A 99 -15.97 19.72 15.02
N PHE A 100 -16.84 19.77 16.04
CA PHE A 100 -16.44 19.73 17.44
C PHE A 100 -15.67 18.46 17.83
N PRO A 101 -16.06 17.23 17.41
CA PRO A 101 -15.26 16.03 17.69
C PRO A 101 -13.82 16.14 17.18
N VAL A 102 -13.64 16.71 15.98
CA VAL A 102 -12.33 16.87 15.35
C VAL A 102 -11.51 17.94 16.07
N ALA A 103 -12.12 19.07 16.43
CA ALA A 103 -11.46 20.13 17.18
C ALA A 103 -11.03 19.67 18.58
N VAL A 104 -11.88 18.90 19.27
CA VAL A 104 -11.56 18.31 20.58
C VAL A 104 -10.43 17.28 20.45
N ALA A 105 -10.44 16.44 19.42
CA ALA A 105 -9.36 15.49 19.18
C ALA A 105 -8.01 16.20 18.93
N PHE A 106 -8.03 17.31 18.20
CA PHE A 106 -6.83 18.13 17.96
C PHE A 106 -6.35 18.84 19.24
N LEU A 107 -7.25 19.45 20.01
CA LEU A 107 -6.90 20.11 21.28
C LEU A 107 -6.41 19.13 22.36
N ARG A 108 -6.77 17.85 22.26
CA ARG A 108 -6.20 16.78 23.11
C ARG A 108 -4.75 16.44 22.78
N GLN A 109 -4.28 16.77 21.57
CA GLN A 109 -2.91 16.51 21.12
C GLN A 109 -1.96 17.68 21.43
N THR A 110 -2.48 18.86 21.83
CA THR A 110 -1.63 20.01 22.13
C THR A 110 -1.08 19.95 23.56
N PRO A 111 0.22 20.27 23.77
CA PRO A 111 0.80 20.36 25.11
C PRO A 111 0.03 21.38 25.97
N VAL A 112 -0.11 21.13 27.27
CA VAL A 112 -0.85 21.95 28.25
C VAL A 112 -2.37 21.84 28.14
N ILE A 113 -2.97 22.14 26.99
CA ILE A 113 -4.43 22.10 26.81
C ILE A 113 -4.94 20.65 26.84
N GLY A 114 -4.21 19.72 26.21
CA GLY A 114 -4.55 18.30 26.21
C GLY A 114 -4.53 17.70 27.62
N THR A 115 -3.61 18.14 28.49
CA THR A 115 -3.53 17.69 29.88
C THR A 115 -4.78 18.08 30.69
N VAL A 116 -5.31 19.29 30.46
CA VAL A 116 -6.54 19.78 31.12
C VAL A 116 -7.78 19.09 30.54
N LEU A 117 -7.86 18.90 29.22
CA LEU A 117 -9.00 18.27 28.57
C LEU A 117 -9.09 16.75 28.78
N ASN A 118 -7.98 16.10 29.14
CA ASN A 118 -7.94 14.68 29.47
C ASN A 118 -8.16 14.39 30.96
N PHE A 119 -8.36 15.42 31.79
CA PHE A 119 -8.70 15.24 33.20
C PHE A 119 -10.07 14.55 33.33
N PRO A 120 -10.27 13.57 34.24
CA PRO A 120 -11.43 12.66 34.20
C PRO A 120 -12.80 13.35 34.16
N VAL A 121 -12.99 14.39 34.98
CA VAL A 121 -14.26 15.16 35.05
C VAL A 121 -14.46 16.04 33.81
N VAL A 122 -13.39 16.69 33.34
CA VAL A 122 -13.42 17.58 32.17
C VAL A 122 -13.66 16.77 30.90
N SER A 123 -13.00 15.63 30.76
CA SER A 123 -13.13 14.72 29.62
C SER A 123 -14.55 14.19 29.46
N GLU A 124 -15.23 13.81 30.55
CA GLU A 124 -16.62 13.32 30.49
C GLU A 124 -17.61 14.41 30.04
N ILE A 125 -17.44 15.65 30.53
CA ILE A 125 -18.27 16.81 30.14
C ILE A 125 -18.02 17.16 28.66
N VAL A 126 -16.75 17.24 28.25
CA VAL A 126 -16.37 17.56 26.87
C VAL A 126 -16.83 16.48 25.89
N ASN A 127 -16.74 15.20 26.25
CA ASN A 127 -17.24 14.11 25.40
C ASN A 127 -18.76 14.16 25.22
N ARG A 128 -19.52 14.52 26.28
CA ARG A 128 -20.99 14.70 26.19
C ARG A 128 -21.37 15.91 25.32
N LEU A 129 -20.67 17.03 25.46
CA LEU A 129 -20.95 18.25 24.67
C LEU A 129 -20.51 18.13 23.21
N ALA A 130 -19.40 17.46 22.94
CA ALA A 130 -18.90 17.24 21.59
C ALA A 130 -19.59 16.07 20.86
N GLY A 131 -20.53 15.37 21.49
CA GLY A 131 -21.23 14.22 20.88
C GLY A 131 -20.31 13.01 20.65
N VAL A 132 -19.19 12.92 21.36
CA VAL A 132 -18.24 11.81 21.25
C VAL A 132 -18.78 10.64 22.07
N GLN A 133 -19.37 9.65 21.39
CA GLN A 133 -19.79 8.38 22.01
C GLN A 133 -18.60 7.72 22.71
N LYS A 134 -18.83 7.19 23.92
CA LYS A 134 -17.82 6.45 24.72
C LYS A 134 -17.20 5.30 23.91
N ARG A 135 -16.03 5.53 23.29
CA ARG A 135 -15.06 4.45 23.06
C ARG A 135 -14.45 4.13 24.43
N GLY A 136 -14.83 2.99 25.00
CA GLY A 136 -14.27 2.50 26.24
C GLY A 136 -12.78 2.23 26.09
N TYR A 137 -11.96 3.20 26.50
CA TYR A 137 -10.60 2.95 26.94
C TYR A 137 -10.63 2.97 28.47
N GLN A 138 -10.65 1.80 29.08
CA GLN A 138 -10.32 1.69 30.51
C GLN A 138 -8.82 1.90 30.66
N VAL A 139 -8.42 3.04 31.22
CA VAL A 139 -7.07 3.30 31.69
C VAL A 139 -6.95 2.67 33.08
N PHE A 140 -6.17 1.60 33.19
CA PHE A 140 -5.78 1.00 34.46
C PHE A 140 -4.77 1.90 35.16
N TRP A 141 -5.13 2.48 36.30
CA TRP A 141 -4.17 3.08 37.22
C TRP A 141 -3.70 2.01 38.21
N LEU A 142 -2.39 1.81 38.28
CA LEU A 142 -1.71 1.05 39.32
C LEU A 142 -1.80 1.82 40.65
N THR A 143 -2.63 1.37 41.59
CA THR A 143 -2.44 1.65 43.02
C THR A 143 -2.97 0.52 43.92
N THR A 144 -2.03 -0.13 44.61
CA THR A 144 -2.07 -0.68 45.98
C THR A 144 -3.36 -1.33 46.54
N SER A 145 -3.25 -2.62 46.89
CA SER A 145 -4.17 -3.40 47.75
C SER A 145 -4.38 -2.77 49.15
N PRO A 146 -5.45 -3.16 49.88
CA PRO A 146 -5.28 -4.28 50.81
C PRO A 146 -6.50 -5.22 51.04
N ALA A 147 -6.16 -6.46 51.40
CA ALA A 147 -6.71 -7.29 52.49
C ALA A 147 -8.15 -7.88 52.48
N PHE A 148 -8.17 -9.22 52.61
CA PHE A 148 -9.10 -10.10 53.36
C PHE A 148 -10.57 -10.19 52.88
N THR A 149 -11.07 -11.36 52.47
CA THR A 149 -11.34 -12.49 53.38
C THR A 149 -11.52 -13.82 52.63
N THR A 150 -11.10 -14.87 53.31
CA THR A 150 -11.17 -16.31 53.03
C THR A 150 -12.60 -16.84 52.86
N ASN A 151 -12.83 -17.75 51.90
CA ASN A 151 -13.36 -19.07 52.25
C ASN A 151 -13.16 -20.13 51.15
N HIS A 152 -12.88 -21.32 51.65
CA HIS A 152 -12.62 -22.59 50.99
C HIS A 152 -13.65 -23.00 49.91
N ILE A 153 -13.19 -23.67 48.85
CA ILE A 153 -13.49 -25.09 48.57
C ILE A 153 -12.59 -25.60 47.43
N GLN A 154 -12.16 -26.85 47.59
CA GLN A 154 -11.13 -27.59 46.87
C GLN A 154 -11.45 -27.93 45.39
N ARG A 155 -10.35 -27.91 44.60
CA ARG A 155 -9.93 -28.87 43.57
C ARG A 155 -10.90 -29.22 42.43
N SER A 156 -10.54 -28.81 41.22
CA SER A 156 -10.12 -29.77 40.18
C SER A 156 -9.22 -29.10 39.14
N SER A 157 -8.18 -29.83 38.77
CA SER A 157 -7.10 -29.46 37.87
C SER A 157 -7.56 -29.36 36.41
N LEU A 158 -7.29 -28.23 35.76
CA LEU A 158 -7.13 -28.15 34.30
C LEU A 158 -6.16 -27.01 33.98
N ASN A 159 -4.96 -27.39 33.55
CA ASN A 159 -3.98 -26.52 32.94
C ASN A 159 -4.61 -25.76 31.77
N ARG A 160 -4.91 -24.47 31.94
CA ARG A 160 -4.95 -23.53 30.82
C ARG A 160 -3.66 -22.72 30.88
N HIS A 161 -2.75 -23.02 29.96
CA HIS A 161 -1.72 -22.06 29.60
C HIS A 161 -2.42 -20.83 29.01
N SER A 162 -2.49 -19.76 29.79
CA SER A 162 -2.84 -18.44 29.30
C SER A 162 -1.67 -17.92 28.47
N SER A 163 -1.76 -18.06 27.14
CA SER A 163 -0.86 -17.38 26.23
C SER A 163 -1.06 -15.87 26.34
N ILE A 164 0.00 -15.20 26.76
CA ILE A 164 0.15 -13.75 26.75
C ILE A 164 -0.16 -13.25 25.33
N ARG A 165 -1.18 -12.40 25.15
CA ARG A 165 -1.40 -11.71 23.88
C ARG A 165 -0.35 -10.60 23.75
N HIS A 166 0.52 -10.72 22.76
CA HIS A 166 1.45 -9.66 22.38
C HIS A 166 0.69 -8.46 21.77
N PRO A 167 1.26 -7.24 21.79
CA PRO A 167 0.56 -6.01 21.37
C PRO A 167 0.36 -5.85 19.85
N PHE A 168 0.53 -6.90 19.04
CA PHE A 168 0.52 -6.83 17.57
C PHE A 168 -0.59 -7.65 16.89
N ASP A 169 -1.52 -8.24 17.63
CA ASP A 169 -2.56 -9.10 17.06
C ASP A 169 -3.81 -8.29 16.64
N MET A 170 -3.65 -7.47 15.60
CA MET A 170 -4.79 -7.01 14.80
C MET A 170 -5.33 -8.22 14.02
N PRO A 171 -6.65 -8.47 13.98
CA PRO A 171 -7.21 -9.56 13.18
C PRO A 171 -6.76 -9.39 11.72
N ALA A 172 -6.17 -10.43 11.14
CA ALA A 172 -5.66 -10.39 9.77
C ALA A 172 -6.79 -10.05 8.78
N SER A 173 -6.54 -9.12 7.85
CA SER A 173 -7.48 -8.81 6.77
C SER A 173 -7.78 -10.05 5.91
N PHE A 174 -8.93 -10.05 5.23
CA PHE A 174 -9.29 -11.11 4.29
C PHE A 174 -8.18 -11.36 3.25
N PHE A 175 -7.62 -10.31 2.65
CA PHE A 175 -6.59 -10.47 1.62
C PHE A 175 -5.24 -10.93 2.18
N ARG A 176 -4.92 -10.63 3.46
CA ARG A 176 -3.77 -11.25 4.14
C ARG A 176 -3.95 -12.76 4.28
N SER A 177 -5.13 -13.20 4.73
CA SER A 177 -5.45 -14.63 4.86
C SER A 177 -5.46 -15.33 3.49
N LEU A 178 -5.98 -14.66 2.46
CA LEU A 178 -5.97 -15.16 1.09
C LEU A 178 -4.54 -15.31 0.55
N ARG A 179 -3.67 -14.30 0.73
CA ARG A 179 -2.25 -14.39 0.34
C ARG A 179 -1.58 -15.59 0.98
N ALA A 180 -1.75 -15.78 2.30
CA ALA A 180 -1.19 -16.92 3.02
C ALA A 180 -1.68 -18.26 2.45
N ARG A 181 -2.98 -18.39 2.16
CA ARG A 181 -3.56 -19.58 1.54
C ARG A 181 -2.99 -19.83 0.14
N VAL A 182 -2.98 -18.81 -0.71
CA VAL A 182 -2.45 -18.87 -2.07
C VAL A 182 -0.99 -19.33 -2.09
N THR A 183 -0.16 -18.84 -1.17
CA THR A 183 1.22 -19.28 -1.00
C THR A 183 1.29 -20.73 -0.53
N ALA A 184 0.48 -21.13 0.44
CA ALA A 184 0.51 -22.47 1.02
C ALA A 184 0.10 -23.58 0.03
N VAL A 185 -0.85 -23.31 -0.87
CA VAL A 185 -1.31 -24.30 -1.88
C VAL A 185 -0.78 -24.04 -3.29
N ASP A 186 0.08 -23.03 -3.45
CA ASP A 186 0.61 -22.58 -4.74
C ASP A 186 -0.50 -22.45 -5.81
N SER A 187 -1.57 -21.71 -5.50
CA SER A 187 -2.77 -21.68 -6.36
C SER A 187 -3.48 -20.33 -6.32
N LEU A 188 -4.00 -19.89 -7.47
CA LEU A 188 -4.95 -18.77 -7.60
C LEU A 188 -6.35 -19.24 -8.02
N LEU A 189 -6.61 -20.55 -7.97
CA LEU A 189 -7.88 -21.14 -8.38
C LEU A 189 -8.97 -20.87 -7.33
N CYS A 190 -10.07 -20.25 -7.75
CA CYS A 190 -11.29 -20.13 -6.98
C CYS A 190 -12.36 -21.08 -7.52
N VAL A 191 -12.79 -22.05 -6.72
CA VAL A 191 -13.77 -23.06 -7.15
C VAL A 191 -15.18 -22.56 -6.87
N GLY A 192 -15.98 -22.44 -7.93
CA GLY A 192 -17.39 -22.05 -7.84
C GLY A 192 -18.26 -23.22 -7.38
N LEU A 193 -19.20 -22.94 -6.46
CA LEU A 193 -20.16 -23.91 -5.94
C LEU A 193 -21.56 -23.50 -6.39
N ASP A 194 -21.90 -23.89 -7.62
CA ASP A 194 -23.11 -23.46 -8.32
C ASP A 194 -23.96 -24.70 -8.66
N PRO A 195 -24.80 -25.20 -7.73
CA PRO A 195 -25.60 -26.42 -7.93
C PRO A 195 -26.76 -26.17 -8.91
N HIS A 196 -26.46 -26.15 -10.20
CA HIS A 196 -27.46 -26.05 -11.25
C HIS A 196 -28.40 -27.26 -11.20
N VAL A 197 -29.71 -27.03 -11.23
CA VAL A 197 -30.73 -28.10 -11.18
C VAL A 197 -30.48 -29.21 -12.22
N ALA A 198 -29.99 -28.85 -13.41
CA ALA A 198 -29.68 -29.82 -14.47
C ALA A 198 -28.45 -30.69 -14.20
N GLU A 199 -27.63 -30.37 -13.20
CA GLU A 199 -26.46 -31.13 -12.76
C GLU A 199 -26.76 -31.99 -11.52
N LEU A 200 -27.94 -31.84 -10.93
CA LEU A 200 -28.34 -32.58 -9.73
C LEU A 200 -29.10 -33.86 -10.11
N PRO A 201 -28.96 -34.94 -9.33
CA PRO A 201 -29.75 -36.15 -9.52
C PRO A 201 -31.25 -35.88 -9.31
N GLU A 202 -31.58 -34.93 -8.45
CA GLU A 202 -32.94 -34.47 -8.17
C GLU A 202 -32.93 -32.96 -7.86
N PRO A 203 -34.02 -32.23 -8.15
CA PRO A 203 -34.11 -30.79 -7.95
C PRO A 203 -34.39 -30.44 -6.48
N THR A 204 -33.57 -30.91 -5.53
CA THR A 204 -33.75 -30.71 -4.09
C THR A 204 -32.58 -29.95 -3.46
N ALA A 205 -32.83 -29.25 -2.35
CA ALA A 205 -31.78 -28.59 -1.58
C ALA A 205 -30.75 -29.59 -1.02
N ALA A 206 -31.19 -30.81 -0.67
CA ALA A 206 -30.32 -31.88 -0.21
C ALA A 206 -29.35 -32.35 -1.30
N ALA A 207 -29.83 -32.52 -2.53
CA ALA A 207 -28.98 -32.85 -3.66
C ALA A 207 -27.98 -31.72 -3.98
N ALA A 208 -28.42 -30.46 -3.91
CA ALA A 208 -27.54 -29.30 -4.07
C ALA A 208 -26.43 -29.25 -3.00
N GLN A 209 -26.76 -29.56 -1.74
CA GLN A 209 -25.79 -29.67 -0.65
C GLN A 209 -24.78 -30.79 -0.92
N ALA A 210 -25.24 -31.99 -1.22
CA ALA A 210 -24.39 -33.15 -1.48
C ALA A 210 -23.44 -32.92 -2.66
N PHE A 211 -23.94 -32.31 -3.73
CA PHE A 211 -23.15 -31.91 -4.90
C PHE A 211 -22.00 -30.97 -4.53
N CYS A 212 -22.27 -29.91 -3.77
CA CYS A 212 -21.24 -28.96 -3.34
C CYS A 212 -20.23 -29.59 -2.39
N MET A 213 -20.68 -30.42 -1.43
CA MET A 213 -19.79 -31.12 -0.51
C MET A 213 -18.83 -32.07 -1.24
N HIS A 214 -19.32 -32.79 -2.26
CA HIS A 214 -18.48 -33.63 -3.11
C HIS A 214 -17.42 -32.80 -3.85
N LEU A 215 -17.78 -31.66 -4.44
CA LEU A 215 -16.81 -30.78 -5.09
C LEU A 215 -15.75 -30.25 -4.12
N ILE A 216 -16.13 -29.90 -2.89
CA ILE A 216 -15.19 -29.47 -1.85
C ILE A 216 -14.21 -30.61 -1.54
N GLU A 217 -14.71 -31.81 -1.27
CA GLU A 217 -13.89 -32.99 -1.01
C GLU A 217 -12.86 -33.23 -2.11
N GLN A 218 -13.26 -33.12 -3.38
CA GLN A 218 -12.37 -33.37 -4.52
C GLN A 218 -11.35 -32.26 -4.80
N THR A 219 -11.56 -31.02 -4.31
CA THR A 219 -10.78 -29.85 -4.78
C THR A 219 -10.10 -29.04 -3.68
N HIS A 220 -10.34 -29.34 -2.40
CA HIS A 220 -9.86 -28.52 -1.28
C HIS A 220 -8.34 -28.42 -1.17
N HIS A 221 -7.58 -29.37 -1.73
CA HIS A 221 -6.11 -29.35 -1.73
C HIS A 221 -5.51 -28.33 -2.71
N VAL A 222 -6.25 -27.93 -3.75
CA VAL A 222 -5.80 -26.94 -4.76
C VAL A 222 -6.61 -25.64 -4.76
N ALA A 223 -7.76 -25.59 -4.08
CA ALA A 223 -8.58 -24.40 -4.01
C ALA A 223 -7.92 -23.30 -3.15
N ALA A 224 -7.69 -22.14 -3.75
CA ALA A 224 -7.30 -20.92 -3.06
C ALA A 224 -8.49 -20.29 -2.31
N ALA A 225 -9.69 -20.42 -2.87
CA ALA A 225 -10.95 -20.00 -2.26
C ALA A 225 -12.13 -20.79 -2.85
N TYR A 226 -13.23 -20.88 -2.11
CA TYR A 226 -14.53 -21.35 -2.62
C TYR A 226 -15.50 -20.20 -2.82
N LYS A 227 -16.32 -20.27 -3.86
CA LYS A 227 -17.29 -19.23 -4.20
C LYS A 227 -18.69 -19.79 -4.44
N PRO A 228 -19.50 -20.03 -3.40
CA PRO A 228 -20.91 -20.35 -3.57
C PRO A 228 -21.68 -19.14 -4.12
N ASN A 229 -22.46 -19.35 -5.18
CA ASN A 229 -23.38 -18.35 -5.68
C ASN A 229 -24.77 -18.55 -5.08
N SER A 230 -25.18 -17.57 -4.27
CA SER A 230 -26.43 -17.60 -3.49
C SER A 230 -27.67 -17.93 -4.32
N ALA A 231 -27.75 -17.49 -5.59
CA ALA A 231 -28.93 -17.66 -6.42
C ALA A 231 -29.33 -19.14 -6.61
N PHE A 232 -28.36 -20.04 -6.76
CA PHE A 232 -28.64 -21.47 -6.96
C PHE A 232 -29.15 -22.17 -5.70
N PHE A 233 -28.90 -21.58 -4.54
CA PHE A 233 -29.44 -22.06 -3.27
C PHE A 233 -30.78 -21.40 -2.98
N GLU A 234 -30.91 -20.09 -3.18
CA GLU A 234 -32.16 -19.34 -3.01
C GLU A 234 -33.31 -19.93 -3.84
N ALA A 235 -33.01 -20.54 -5.00
CA ALA A 235 -33.97 -21.24 -5.84
C ALA A 235 -34.74 -22.39 -5.14
N PHE A 236 -34.19 -22.97 -4.06
CA PHE A 236 -34.85 -24.01 -3.25
C PHE A 236 -35.54 -23.45 -1.99
N GLY A 237 -35.69 -22.13 -1.87
CA GLY A 237 -36.34 -21.49 -0.73
C GLY A 237 -35.59 -21.68 0.60
N ALA A 238 -36.34 -21.85 1.70
CA ALA A 238 -35.78 -21.94 3.05
C ALA A 238 -34.81 -23.13 3.24
N GLU A 239 -35.12 -24.27 2.61
CA GLU A 239 -34.24 -25.43 2.61
C GLU A 239 -32.92 -25.15 1.88
N GLY A 240 -33.00 -24.40 0.77
CA GLY A 240 -31.83 -23.94 0.04
C GLY A 240 -30.90 -23.03 0.84
N ILE A 241 -31.45 -22.10 1.62
CA ILE A 241 -30.65 -21.27 2.54
C ILE A 241 -29.98 -22.13 3.62
N THR A 242 -30.68 -23.15 4.11
CA THR A 242 -30.12 -24.11 5.08
C THR A 242 -28.98 -24.92 4.46
N ALA A 243 -29.15 -25.37 3.22
CA ALA A 243 -28.13 -26.05 2.45
C ALA A 243 -26.90 -25.15 2.23
N LEU A 244 -27.09 -23.88 1.85
CA LEU A 244 -25.99 -22.91 1.69
C LEU A 244 -25.18 -22.75 2.98
N HIS A 245 -25.85 -22.57 4.12
CA HIS A 245 -25.19 -22.48 5.42
C HIS A 245 -24.38 -23.75 5.72
N THR A 246 -24.95 -24.93 5.46
CA THR A 246 -24.28 -26.21 5.69
C THR A 246 -23.07 -26.40 4.79
N VAL A 247 -23.18 -26.04 3.50
CA VAL A 247 -22.07 -26.07 2.55
C VAL A 247 -20.93 -25.16 3.01
N ILE A 248 -21.22 -23.91 3.38
CA ILE A 248 -20.18 -22.98 3.85
C ILE A 248 -19.46 -23.54 5.09
N LYS A 249 -20.20 -24.10 6.04
CA LYS A 249 -19.65 -24.72 7.26
C LYS A 249 -18.83 -25.99 7.00
N SER A 250 -19.08 -26.68 5.90
CA SER A 250 -18.35 -27.89 5.52
C SER A 250 -16.98 -27.62 4.90
N ILE A 251 -16.71 -26.37 4.50
CA ILE A 251 -15.43 -25.99 3.89
C ILE A 251 -14.32 -26.07 4.96
N PRO A 252 -13.19 -26.77 4.68
CA PRO A 252 -12.09 -26.89 5.63
C PRO A 252 -11.56 -25.54 6.13
N GLU A 253 -11.15 -25.51 7.40
CA GLU A 253 -10.58 -24.31 8.03
C GLU A 253 -9.35 -23.81 7.26
N GLY A 254 -9.21 -22.49 7.15
CA GLY A 254 -8.12 -21.84 6.42
C GLY A 254 -8.36 -21.69 4.91
N ILE A 255 -9.48 -22.17 4.36
CA ILE A 255 -9.88 -21.89 2.97
C ILE A 255 -10.91 -20.75 2.94
N PRO A 256 -10.57 -19.58 2.36
CA PRO A 256 -11.50 -18.47 2.24
C PRO A 256 -12.78 -18.83 1.46
N VAL A 257 -13.89 -18.25 1.91
CA VAL A 257 -15.23 -18.43 1.30
C VAL A 257 -15.76 -17.09 0.84
N LEU A 258 -15.95 -16.95 -0.46
CA LEU A 258 -16.46 -15.76 -1.13
C LEU A 258 -17.93 -15.97 -1.50
N LEU A 259 -18.85 -15.35 -0.79
CA LEU A 259 -20.27 -15.40 -1.12
C LEU A 259 -20.57 -14.53 -2.35
N ASP A 260 -20.95 -15.17 -3.45
CA ASP A 260 -21.36 -14.47 -4.67
C ASP A 260 -22.87 -14.16 -4.60
N ALA A 261 -23.19 -12.96 -4.14
CA ALA A 261 -24.55 -12.49 -3.85
C ALA A 261 -24.90 -11.13 -4.48
N LYS A 262 -23.91 -10.44 -5.07
CA LYS A 262 -24.02 -9.16 -5.80
C LYS A 262 -24.94 -8.13 -5.10
N ARG A 263 -24.84 -8.01 -3.77
CA ARG A 263 -25.73 -7.14 -2.99
C ARG A 263 -25.40 -5.66 -3.21
N GLY A 264 -26.40 -4.81 -3.08
CA GLY A 264 -26.28 -3.35 -3.16
C GLY A 264 -27.61 -2.73 -2.81
N ASP A 265 -27.65 -1.95 -1.72
CA ASP A 265 -28.87 -1.33 -1.20
C ASP A 265 -28.49 -0.12 -0.32
N ILE A 266 -29.45 0.67 0.12
CA ILE A 266 -29.23 1.78 1.04
C ILE A 266 -28.61 1.29 2.37
N SER A 267 -27.83 2.16 3.01
CA SER A 267 -26.92 1.82 4.13
C SER A 267 -27.53 0.90 5.22
N THR A 268 -28.76 1.17 5.69
CA THR A 268 -29.42 0.35 6.72
C THR A 268 -29.76 -1.05 6.24
N THR A 269 -30.19 -1.20 4.99
CA THR A 269 -30.52 -2.49 4.38
C THR A 269 -29.24 -3.26 4.04
N ALA A 270 -28.23 -2.57 3.52
CA ALA A 270 -26.90 -3.10 3.30
C ALA A 270 -26.27 -3.67 4.60
N ALA A 271 -26.47 -3.00 5.74
CA ALA A 271 -26.03 -3.52 7.04
C ALA A 271 -26.70 -4.86 7.40
N ALA A 272 -27.99 -5.04 7.09
CA ALA A 272 -28.67 -6.32 7.30
C ALA A 272 -28.12 -7.43 6.39
N TYR A 273 -27.79 -7.10 5.13
CA TYR A 273 -27.09 -8.04 4.24
C TYR A 273 -25.70 -8.40 4.75
N ALA A 274 -24.95 -7.45 5.32
CA ALA A 274 -23.65 -7.73 5.93
C ALA A 274 -23.78 -8.71 7.12
N VAL A 275 -24.79 -8.53 7.98
CA VAL A 275 -25.10 -9.48 9.08
C VAL A 275 -25.42 -10.86 8.50
N SER A 276 -26.27 -10.94 7.47
CA SER A 276 -26.62 -12.21 6.83
C SER A 276 -25.38 -12.93 6.28
N ALA A 277 -24.48 -12.22 5.61
CA ALA A 277 -23.32 -12.81 4.96
C ALA A 277 -22.22 -13.21 5.95
N PHE A 278 -21.88 -12.32 6.88
CA PHE A 278 -20.70 -12.47 7.72
C PHE A 278 -20.99 -13.03 9.12
N ASP A 279 -22.19 -12.79 9.66
CA ASP A 279 -22.53 -13.20 11.03
C ASP A 279 -23.43 -14.45 11.03
N LYS A 280 -24.25 -14.66 9.99
CA LYS A 280 -25.13 -15.84 9.87
C LYS A 280 -24.52 -16.93 9.00
N LEU A 281 -24.16 -16.59 7.76
CA LEU A 281 -23.51 -17.54 6.85
C LEU A 281 -22.02 -17.72 7.14
N GLU A 282 -21.40 -16.79 7.87
CA GLU A 282 -19.97 -16.79 8.18
C GLU A 282 -19.06 -16.84 6.94
N ALA A 283 -19.51 -16.24 5.84
CA ALA A 283 -18.65 -16.04 4.69
C ALA A 283 -17.45 -15.15 5.06
N HIS A 284 -16.35 -15.31 4.34
CA HIS A 284 -15.14 -14.52 4.54
C HIS A 284 -15.11 -13.28 3.65
N ALA A 285 -15.78 -13.35 2.51
CA ALA A 285 -15.95 -12.24 1.59
C ALA A 285 -17.32 -12.27 0.89
N ILE A 286 -17.69 -11.15 0.25
CA ILE A 286 -18.93 -11.01 -0.52
C ILE A 286 -18.71 -10.21 -1.80
N THR A 287 -19.49 -10.49 -2.84
CA THR A 287 -19.56 -9.63 -4.05
C THR A 287 -20.60 -8.52 -3.91
N LEU A 288 -20.29 -7.29 -4.35
CA LEU A 288 -21.17 -6.11 -4.20
C LEU A 288 -21.37 -5.33 -5.51
N ALA A 289 -22.53 -4.71 -5.68
CA ALA A 289 -22.83 -3.83 -6.82
C ALA A 289 -22.48 -2.37 -6.50
N PRO A 290 -21.70 -1.66 -7.34
CA PRO A 290 -21.24 -0.30 -7.05
C PRO A 290 -22.28 0.80 -7.32
N TYR A 291 -23.38 0.47 -7.98
CA TYR A 291 -24.26 1.44 -8.65
C TYR A 291 -24.84 2.49 -7.69
N MET A 292 -25.12 2.09 -6.45
CA MET A 292 -25.70 2.98 -5.43
C MET A 292 -24.65 3.83 -4.68
N GLY A 293 -23.37 3.68 -5.00
CA GLY A 293 -22.30 4.50 -4.43
C GLY A 293 -21.79 4.00 -3.07
N GLN A 294 -20.91 4.81 -2.47
CA GLN A 294 -20.09 4.41 -1.32
C GLN A 294 -20.90 4.03 -0.07
N ASP A 295 -22.00 4.72 0.21
CA ASP A 295 -22.84 4.48 1.38
C ASP A 295 -23.54 3.11 1.36
N SER A 296 -23.70 2.51 0.17
CA SER A 296 -24.14 1.12 0.01
C SER A 296 -23.04 0.08 0.25
N ILE A 297 -21.77 0.49 0.16
CA ILE A 297 -20.57 -0.37 0.26
C ILE A 297 -19.97 -0.32 1.67
N ASP A 298 -19.97 0.85 2.29
CA ASP A 298 -19.38 1.12 3.62
C ASP A 298 -19.84 0.15 4.72
N PRO A 299 -21.12 -0.30 4.80
CA PRO A 299 -21.55 -1.29 5.80
C PRO A 299 -20.77 -2.62 5.74
N PHE A 300 -20.27 -2.99 4.55
CA PHE A 300 -19.43 -4.17 4.36
C PHE A 300 -17.95 -3.83 4.58
N VAL A 301 -17.45 -2.77 3.93
CA VAL A 301 -16.02 -2.45 3.93
C VAL A 301 -15.54 -1.88 5.25
N ARG A 302 -16.20 -0.84 5.77
CA ARG A 302 -15.85 -0.17 7.03
C ARG A 302 -16.54 -0.80 8.23
N GLY A 303 -17.72 -1.36 8.02
CA GLY A 303 -18.48 -2.05 9.06
C GLY A 303 -17.92 -3.43 9.43
N ARG A 304 -17.12 -4.05 8.56
CA ARG A 304 -16.49 -5.37 8.73
C ARG A 304 -15.08 -5.40 8.12
N PRO A 305 -14.11 -4.67 8.70
CA PRO A 305 -12.78 -4.49 8.13
C PRO A 305 -12.00 -5.80 7.90
N GLU A 306 -12.30 -6.84 8.68
CA GLU A 306 -11.69 -8.16 8.55
C GLU A 306 -12.20 -8.98 7.35
N ARG A 307 -13.31 -8.56 6.71
CA ARG A 307 -13.98 -9.29 5.63
C ARG A 307 -13.67 -8.71 4.25
N GLY A 308 -13.66 -9.55 3.22
CA GLY A 308 -13.38 -9.12 1.84
C GLY A 308 -14.63 -8.66 1.09
N CYS A 309 -14.48 -7.64 0.25
CA CYS A 309 -15.56 -7.10 -0.58
C CYS A 309 -15.11 -7.02 -2.04
N PHE A 310 -15.68 -7.84 -2.92
CA PHE A 310 -15.38 -7.79 -4.36
C PHE A 310 -16.46 -7.01 -5.11
N VAL A 311 -16.12 -5.83 -5.59
CA VAL A 311 -17.08 -4.93 -6.24
C VAL A 311 -17.15 -5.21 -7.74
N LEU A 312 -18.36 -5.31 -8.29
CA LEU A 312 -18.57 -5.52 -9.72
C LEU A 312 -17.98 -4.36 -10.52
N CYS A 313 -17.02 -4.64 -11.40
CA CYS A 313 -16.30 -3.64 -12.18
C CYS A 313 -16.62 -3.76 -13.67
N LYS A 314 -16.10 -4.79 -14.34
CA LYS A 314 -16.43 -5.13 -15.73
C LYS A 314 -16.85 -6.59 -15.79
N THR A 315 -18.14 -6.87 -15.88
CA THR A 315 -18.67 -8.24 -15.80
C THR A 315 -18.45 -9.02 -17.10
N SER A 316 -18.52 -10.35 -17.02
CA SER A 316 -18.17 -11.24 -18.15
C SER A 316 -19.30 -11.45 -19.17
N ASN A 317 -20.53 -11.04 -18.86
CA ASN A 317 -21.68 -11.21 -19.74
C ASN A 317 -21.62 -10.25 -20.94
N PRO A 318 -22.22 -10.62 -22.10
CA PRO A 318 -22.24 -9.78 -23.30
C PRO A 318 -22.80 -8.36 -23.08
N SER A 319 -23.89 -8.24 -22.31
CA SER A 319 -24.53 -6.95 -21.98
C SER A 319 -23.76 -6.09 -20.97
N ALA A 320 -22.56 -6.50 -20.55
CA ALA A 320 -21.69 -5.65 -19.72
C ALA A 320 -21.41 -4.30 -20.39
N ASN A 321 -21.36 -4.28 -21.73
CA ASN A 321 -21.04 -3.09 -22.53
C ASN A 321 -22.22 -2.09 -22.64
N ASP A 322 -23.41 -2.44 -22.17
CA ASP A 322 -24.58 -1.53 -22.23
C ASP A 322 -24.36 -0.29 -21.36
N PHE A 323 -23.72 -0.47 -20.20
CA PHE A 323 -23.44 0.62 -19.25
C PHE A 323 -21.97 0.74 -18.89
N GLN A 324 -21.26 -0.38 -18.69
CA GLN A 324 -19.96 -0.36 -18.02
C GLN A 324 -18.87 0.26 -18.91
N THR A 325 -19.05 0.26 -20.23
CA THR A 325 -18.15 0.87 -21.21
C THR A 325 -18.55 2.29 -21.62
N LEU A 326 -19.56 2.89 -21.00
CA LEU A 326 -19.91 4.29 -21.24
C LEU A 326 -18.74 5.20 -20.86
N SER A 327 -18.46 6.18 -21.71
CA SER A 327 -17.35 7.12 -21.49
C SER A 327 -17.69 8.15 -20.41
N ILE A 328 -16.80 8.29 -19.44
CA ILE A 328 -16.80 9.32 -18.39
C ILE A 328 -15.49 10.11 -18.52
N GLY A 329 -15.52 11.17 -19.31
CA GLY A 329 -14.32 11.95 -19.65
C GLY A 329 -13.31 11.10 -20.44
N SER A 330 -12.11 10.92 -19.91
CA SER A 330 -11.04 10.11 -20.52
C SER A 330 -11.10 8.62 -20.15
N ARG A 331 -12.03 8.21 -19.28
CA ARG A 331 -12.17 6.83 -18.80
C ARG A 331 -13.52 6.24 -19.21
N THR A 332 -13.64 4.94 -19.08
CA THR A 332 -14.91 4.22 -19.10
C THR A 332 -15.49 4.12 -17.68
N LEU A 333 -16.80 3.88 -17.58
CA LEU A 333 -17.48 3.72 -16.29
C LEU A 333 -16.83 2.64 -15.42
N PHE A 334 -16.43 1.49 -15.99
CA PHE A 334 -15.78 0.44 -15.21
C PHE A 334 -14.42 0.87 -14.64
N GLU A 335 -13.63 1.67 -15.37
CA GLU A 335 -12.36 2.18 -14.82
C GLU A 335 -12.60 3.18 -13.69
N GLU A 336 -13.65 4.00 -13.79
CA GLU A 336 -14.00 4.91 -12.71
C GLU A 336 -14.47 4.14 -11.47
N VAL A 337 -15.22 3.03 -11.65
CA VAL A 337 -15.54 2.10 -10.56
C VAL A 337 -14.26 1.53 -9.94
N ALA A 338 -13.29 1.08 -10.74
CA ALA A 338 -12.02 0.56 -10.24
C ALA A 338 -11.27 1.60 -9.39
N VAL A 339 -11.16 2.84 -9.88
CA VAL A 339 -10.53 3.96 -9.16
C VAL A 339 -11.27 4.28 -7.86
N LYS A 340 -12.61 4.19 -7.84
CA LYS A 340 -13.40 4.36 -6.61
C LYS A 340 -13.15 3.25 -5.61
N CYS A 341 -13.02 2.00 -6.06
CA CYS A 341 -12.71 0.89 -5.17
C CYS A 341 -11.33 1.03 -4.53
N GLU A 342 -10.33 1.52 -5.26
CA GLU A 342 -9.02 1.89 -4.68
C GLU A 342 -9.18 2.95 -3.58
N GLN A 343 -10.03 3.96 -3.79
CA GLN A 343 -10.31 5.00 -2.79
C GLN A 343 -11.10 4.47 -1.59
N TRP A 344 -11.95 3.46 -1.79
CA TRP A 344 -12.75 2.84 -0.72
C TRP A 344 -11.95 1.82 0.08
N ASN A 345 -10.84 1.31 -0.47
CA ASN A 345 -9.98 0.32 0.16
C ASN A 345 -9.18 0.95 1.32
N SER A 346 -9.75 0.94 2.53
CA SER A 346 -9.06 1.47 3.72
C SER A 346 -8.29 0.41 4.51
N GLU A 347 -8.68 -0.86 4.41
CA GLU A 347 -8.19 -1.93 5.31
C GLU A 347 -7.64 -3.15 4.56
N ASP A 348 -7.18 -2.96 3.31
CA ASP A 348 -6.79 -4.06 2.41
C ASP A 348 -7.87 -5.15 2.36
N ASN A 349 -9.09 -4.72 2.00
CA ASN A 349 -10.29 -5.55 2.04
C ASN A 349 -11.28 -5.29 0.89
N VAL A 350 -10.93 -4.42 -0.08
CA VAL A 350 -11.70 -4.23 -1.32
C VAL A 350 -10.98 -4.87 -2.51
N GLY A 351 -11.71 -5.66 -3.28
CA GLY A 351 -11.29 -6.22 -4.57
C GLY A 351 -12.30 -5.90 -5.67
N LEU A 352 -12.01 -6.34 -6.89
CA LEU A 352 -12.81 -6.07 -8.08
C LEU A 352 -13.29 -7.37 -8.73
N VAL A 353 -14.43 -7.35 -9.40
CA VAL A 353 -14.87 -8.44 -10.28
C VAL A 353 -14.70 -8.00 -11.73
N VAL A 354 -13.82 -8.68 -12.46
CA VAL A 354 -13.52 -8.38 -13.86
C VAL A 354 -13.53 -9.66 -14.68
N GLY A 355 -14.37 -9.75 -15.69
CA GLY A 355 -14.56 -10.94 -16.51
C GLY A 355 -13.33 -11.30 -17.36
N ALA A 356 -13.03 -12.60 -17.44
CA ALA A 356 -11.94 -13.15 -18.25
C ALA A 356 -12.18 -13.04 -19.77
N THR A 357 -13.42 -12.78 -20.17
CA THR A 357 -13.83 -12.65 -21.58
C THR A 357 -13.37 -11.35 -22.23
N ASP A 358 -12.94 -10.36 -21.42
CA ASP A 358 -12.49 -9.05 -21.88
C ASP A 358 -11.11 -8.74 -21.31
N VAL A 359 -10.08 -9.24 -22.00
CA VAL A 359 -8.68 -9.13 -21.57
C VAL A 359 -8.21 -7.67 -21.56
N ASP A 360 -8.72 -6.84 -22.47
CA ASP A 360 -8.37 -5.41 -22.50
C ASP A 360 -8.94 -4.67 -21.29
N ALA A 361 -10.17 -5.00 -20.86
CA ALA A 361 -10.68 -4.48 -19.60
C ALA A 361 -9.84 -4.92 -18.40
N LEU A 362 -9.38 -6.19 -18.35
CA LEU A 362 -8.46 -6.66 -17.31
C LEU A 362 -7.16 -5.83 -17.28
N ARG A 363 -6.53 -5.60 -18.44
CA ARG A 363 -5.31 -4.76 -18.55
C ARG A 363 -5.57 -3.35 -18.04
N ARG A 364 -6.66 -2.73 -18.48
CA ARG A 364 -7.03 -1.36 -18.10
C ARG A 364 -7.32 -1.23 -16.61
N VAL A 365 -8.07 -2.17 -16.04
CA VAL A 365 -8.33 -2.21 -14.59
C VAL A 365 -7.03 -2.39 -13.81
N ARG A 366 -6.16 -3.33 -14.21
CA ARG A 366 -4.87 -3.56 -13.54
C ARG A 366 -3.96 -2.32 -13.59
N LEU A 367 -3.97 -1.58 -14.71
CA LEU A 367 -3.21 -0.33 -14.85
C LEU A 367 -3.67 0.75 -13.85
N VAL A 368 -4.97 0.89 -13.62
CA VAL A 368 -5.50 1.90 -12.67
C VAL A 368 -5.53 1.42 -11.21
N THR A 369 -5.47 0.10 -10.98
CA THR A 369 -5.48 -0.55 -9.66
C THR A 369 -4.38 -1.61 -9.57
N PRO A 370 -3.10 -1.21 -9.42
CA PRO A 370 -1.98 -2.13 -9.51
C PRO A 370 -1.97 -3.20 -8.40
N ASN A 371 -2.59 -2.91 -7.24
CA ASN A 371 -2.46 -3.71 -6.04
C ASN A 371 -3.76 -4.44 -5.62
N LEU A 372 -4.93 -4.05 -6.13
CA LEU A 372 -6.19 -4.69 -5.73
C LEU A 372 -6.28 -6.13 -6.24
N TRP A 373 -6.93 -6.98 -5.45
CA TRP A 373 -7.29 -8.31 -5.90
C TRP A 373 -8.44 -8.26 -6.90
N ILE A 374 -8.31 -9.03 -7.98
CA ILE A 374 -9.34 -9.16 -9.00
C ILE A 374 -9.89 -10.59 -8.97
N LEU A 375 -11.20 -10.74 -8.78
CA LEU A 375 -11.93 -11.96 -9.04
C LEU A 375 -12.30 -12.02 -10.52
N THR A 376 -11.84 -13.07 -11.21
CA THR A 376 -11.95 -13.21 -12.65
C THR A 376 -12.78 -14.44 -13.02
N PRO A 377 -14.11 -14.29 -13.16
CA PRO A 377 -14.97 -15.32 -13.72
C PRO A 377 -14.90 -15.33 -15.24
N GLY A 378 -15.29 -16.45 -15.86
CA GLY A 378 -15.47 -16.55 -17.31
C GLY A 378 -14.49 -17.47 -18.03
N ILE A 379 -13.57 -18.11 -17.29
CA ILE A 379 -12.74 -19.20 -17.83
C ILE A 379 -13.59 -20.48 -17.99
N GLY A 380 -13.35 -21.23 -19.07
CA GLY A 380 -14.08 -22.44 -19.40
C GLY A 380 -15.40 -22.17 -20.12
N ALA A 381 -16.54 -22.33 -19.43
CA ALA A 381 -17.87 -22.33 -20.06
C ALA A 381 -18.30 -21.01 -20.74
N GLN A 382 -17.60 -19.90 -20.50
CA GLN A 382 -17.84 -18.60 -21.16
C GLN A 382 -16.75 -18.25 -22.19
N GLY A 383 -15.75 -19.12 -22.39
CA GLY A 383 -14.77 -18.99 -23.47
C GLY A 383 -13.61 -18.02 -23.22
N GLY A 384 -13.38 -17.54 -22.00
CA GLY A 384 -12.21 -16.69 -21.70
C GLY A 384 -10.88 -17.45 -21.85
N ASN A 385 -9.87 -16.78 -22.40
CA ASN A 385 -8.51 -17.32 -22.51
C ASN A 385 -7.78 -17.20 -21.16
N LEU A 386 -7.39 -18.34 -20.59
CA LEU A 386 -6.74 -18.41 -19.28
C LEU A 386 -5.40 -17.69 -19.24
N GLU A 387 -4.52 -17.96 -20.19
CA GLU A 387 -3.15 -17.42 -20.19
C GLU A 387 -3.17 -15.90 -20.36
N GLU A 388 -4.00 -15.39 -21.27
CA GLU A 388 -4.17 -13.96 -21.49
C GLU A 388 -4.79 -13.26 -20.28
N ALA A 389 -5.82 -13.86 -19.68
CA ALA A 389 -6.47 -13.30 -18.50
C ALA A 389 -5.52 -13.24 -17.29
N VAL A 390 -4.73 -14.29 -17.06
CA VAL A 390 -3.69 -14.32 -16.03
C VAL A 390 -2.63 -13.25 -16.32
N THR A 391 -2.12 -13.20 -17.54
CA THR A 391 -1.09 -12.22 -17.94
C THR A 391 -1.59 -10.78 -17.79
N ALA A 392 -2.82 -10.48 -18.17
CA ALA A 392 -3.41 -9.15 -18.04
C ALA A 392 -3.76 -8.79 -16.58
N GLY A 393 -4.32 -9.75 -15.83
CA GLY A 393 -4.94 -9.52 -14.53
C GLY A 393 -4.00 -9.61 -13.33
N LEU A 394 -2.86 -10.31 -13.42
CA LEU A 394 -1.92 -10.45 -12.29
C LEU A 394 -1.32 -9.11 -11.84
N SER A 395 -1.06 -8.95 -10.55
CA SER A 395 -0.22 -7.87 -10.01
C SER A 395 1.27 -8.14 -10.25
N ALA A 396 2.12 -7.15 -9.94
CA ALA A 396 3.57 -7.23 -10.17
C ALA A 396 4.25 -8.35 -9.35
N ASP A 397 3.74 -8.64 -8.16
CA ASP A 397 4.16 -9.73 -7.28
C ASP A 397 3.68 -11.12 -7.74
N GLY A 398 2.93 -11.21 -8.84
CA GLY A 398 2.37 -12.45 -9.35
C GLY A 398 1.17 -12.98 -8.55
N LEU A 399 0.57 -12.17 -7.67
CA LEU A 399 -0.65 -12.54 -6.92
C LEU A 399 -1.86 -11.76 -7.47
N GLY A 400 -2.64 -11.10 -6.61
CA GLY A 400 -3.63 -10.08 -6.99
C GLY A 400 -4.78 -10.55 -7.89
N LEU A 401 -4.92 -11.85 -8.15
CA LEU A 401 -5.90 -12.42 -9.08
C LEU A 401 -6.47 -13.72 -8.53
N LEU A 402 -7.78 -13.91 -8.60
CA LEU A 402 -8.46 -15.17 -8.36
C LEU A 402 -9.20 -15.61 -9.62
N ILE A 403 -8.83 -16.76 -10.17
CA ILE A 403 -9.49 -17.32 -11.35
C ILE A 403 -10.68 -18.15 -10.90
N SER A 404 -11.90 -17.66 -11.12
CA SER A 404 -13.13 -18.34 -10.69
C SER A 404 -13.61 -19.31 -11.76
N VAL A 405 -13.63 -20.61 -11.44
CA VAL A 405 -14.13 -21.68 -12.32
C VAL A 405 -15.19 -22.51 -11.60
N SER A 406 -16.35 -22.67 -12.24
CA SER A 406 -17.49 -23.43 -11.72
C SER A 406 -17.73 -24.66 -12.60
N ARG A 407 -18.56 -24.53 -13.66
CA ARG A 407 -18.89 -25.61 -14.62
C ARG A 407 -17.70 -26.33 -15.26
N GLY A 408 -16.54 -25.68 -15.40
CA GLY A 408 -15.32 -26.32 -15.91
C GLY A 408 -14.76 -27.41 -14.99
N ILE A 409 -15.13 -27.38 -13.70
CA ILE A 409 -14.78 -28.38 -12.69
C ILE A 409 -15.98 -29.29 -12.44
N SER A 410 -17.18 -28.73 -12.24
CA SER A 410 -18.34 -29.54 -11.85
C SER A 410 -18.82 -30.54 -12.91
N LYS A 411 -18.63 -30.21 -14.19
CA LYS A 411 -19.00 -31.09 -15.31
C LYS A 411 -17.88 -32.00 -15.78
N ALA A 412 -16.69 -31.92 -15.15
CA ALA A 412 -15.59 -32.79 -15.50
C ALA A 412 -15.89 -34.21 -15.03
N ALA A 413 -15.47 -35.22 -15.81
CA ALA A 413 -15.56 -36.61 -15.39
C ALA A 413 -14.78 -36.89 -14.10
N ASP A 414 -13.71 -36.12 -13.87
CA ASP A 414 -12.89 -36.12 -12.66
C ASP A 414 -12.66 -34.67 -12.20
N PRO A 415 -13.48 -34.16 -11.25
CA PRO A 415 -13.36 -32.80 -10.73
C PRO A 415 -11.99 -32.51 -10.10
N LYS A 416 -11.38 -33.51 -9.45
CA LYS A 416 -10.06 -33.37 -8.82
C LYS A 416 -8.99 -33.09 -9.87
N LYS A 417 -8.92 -33.93 -10.90
CA LYS A 417 -7.95 -33.76 -12.00
C LYS A 417 -8.17 -32.46 -12.78
N ALA A 418 -9.43 -32.06 -12.98
CA ALA A 418 -9.75 -30.80 -13.64
C ALA A 418 -9.25 -29.59 -12.84
N ALA A 419 -9.45 -29.59 -11.52
CA ALA A 419 -8.96 -28.53 -10.64
C ALA A 419 -7.42 -28.47 -10.59
N GLU A 420 -6.75 -29.62 -10.50
CA GLU A 420 -5.28 -29.71 -10.54
C GLU A 420 -4.71 -29.13 -11.84
N SER A 421 -5.30 -29.53 -12.98
CA SER A 421 -4.89 -29.06 -14.32
C SER A 421 -5.05 -27.55 -14.47
N LEU A 422 -6.15 -26.98 -13.96
CA LEU A 422 -6.37 -25.53 -13.96
C LEU A 422 -5.34 -24.79 -13.10
N ARG A 423 -5.09 -25.28 -11.89
CA ARG A 423 -4.07 -24.73 -10.98
C ARG A 423 -2.67 -24.75 -11.63
N ASP A 424 -2.31 -25.84 -12.31
CA ASP A 424 -1.02 -25.94 -13.00
C ASP A 424 -0.92 -24.96 -14.17
N ALA A 425 -1.96 -24.86 -15.00
CA ALA A 425 -1.98 -23.92 -16.12
C ALA A 425 -1.91 -22.46 -15.66
N ILE A 426 -2.60 -22.10 -14.56
CA ILE A 426 -2.50 -20.78 -13.94
C ILE A 426 -1.06 -20.50 -13.49
N ASN A 427 -0.42 -21.47 -12.85
CA ASN A 427 0.95 -21.31 -12.34
C ASN A 427 1.99 -21.15 -13.44
N VAL A 428 1.83 -21.84 -14.57
CA VAL A 428 2.68 -21.65 -15.75
C VAL A 428 2.59 -20.20 -16.24
N ALA A 429 1.36 -19.70 -16.48
CA ALA A 429 1.16 -18.33 -16.93
C ALA A 429 1.68 -17.29 -15.91
N ARG A 430 1.49 -17.54 -14.61
CA ARG A 430 2.02 -16.69 -13.53
C ARG A 430 3.54 -16.61 -13.54
N ARG A 431 4.23 -17.74 -13.64
CA ARG A 431 5.71 -17.78 -13.69
C ARG A 431 6.25 -17.06 -14.92
N ASN A 432 5.63 -17.25 -16.09
CA ASN A 432 6.02 -16.58 -17.33
C ASN A 432 5.91 -15.06 -17.22
N LYS A 433 4.82 -14.56 -16.61
CA LYS A 433 4.65 -13.12 -16.39
C LYS A 433 5.70 -12.56 -15.43
N VAL A 434 5.89 -13.20 -14.27
CA VAL A 434 6.85 -12.71 -13.26
C VAL A 434 8.28 -12.72 -13.82
N ALA A 435 8.68 -13.77 -14.53
CA ALA A 435 9.99 -13.83 -15.20
C ALA A 435 10.17 -12.70 -16.24
N SER A 436 9.14 -12.44 -17.05
CA SER A 436 9.16 -11.35 -18.05
C SER A 436 9.20 -9.97 -17.38
N ALA A 437 8.42 -9.77 -16.31
CA ALA A 437 8.41 -8.52 -15.55
C ALA A 437 9.75 -8.28 -14.84
N MET A 438 10.36 -9.31 -14.25
CA MET A 438 11.67 -9.19 -13.59
C MET A 438 12.75 -8.75 -14.58
N THR A 439 12.72 -9.27 -15.81
CA THR A 439 13.63 -8.85 -16.89
C THR A 439 13.41 -7.40 -17.35
N ILE A 440 12.17 -6.89 -17.30
CA ILE A 440 11.83 -5.50 -17.66
C ILE A 440 12.14 -4.53 -16.51
N VAL A 441 11.84 -4.91 -15.27
CA VAL A 441 12.08 -4.09 -14.07
C VAL A 441 13.57 -3.88 -13.84
N THR A 442 14.41 -4.90 -14.02
CA THR A 442 15.87 -4.73 -13.93
C THR A 442 16.39 -3.69 -14.94
N ASN A 443 15.81 -3.63 -16.14
CA ASN A 443 16.14 -2.60 -17.13
C ASN A 443 15.53 -1.22 -16.80
N SER A 444 14.31 -1.18 -16.25
CA SER A 444 13.61 0.05 -15.85
C SER A 444 14.28 0.74 -14.66
N THR A 445 14.63 0.02 -13.59
CA THR A 445 15.30 0.59 -12.42
C THR A 445 16.68 1.14 -12.77
N ALA A 446 17.43 0.42 -13.61
CA ALA A 446 18.72 0.88 -14.10
C ALA A 446 18.57 2.14 -14.98
N ASN A 447 17.56 2.20 -15.86
CA ASN A 447 17.24 3.39 -16.65
C ASN A 447 16.80 4.59 -15.79
N ASP A 448 16.02 4.35 -14.74
CA ASP A 448 15.60 5.38 -13.79
C ASP A 448 16.78 5.92 -12.97
N PHE A 449 17.74 5.05 -12.63
CA PHE A 449 19.01 5.47 -12.06
C PHE A 449 19.81 6.35 -13.03
N ILE A 450 19.88 6.03 -14.32
CA ILE A 450 20.54 6.88 -15.33
C ILE A 450 19.88 8.25 -15.41
N LYS A 451 18.54 8.32 -15.53
CA LYS A 451 17.80 9.60 -15.52
C LYS A 451 18.06 10.41 -14.25
N PHE A 452 18.05 9.73 -13.10
CA PHE A 452 18.32 10.33 -11.81
C PHE A 452 19.74 10.90 -11.76
N ALA A 453 20.76 10.13 -12.18
CA ALA A 453 22.14 10.58 -12.23
C ALA A 453 22.33 11.78 -13.18
N LEU A 454 21.65 11.81 -14.33
CA LEU A 454 21.65 12.94 -15.25
C LEU A 454 21.03 14.19 -14.61
N SER A 455 19.89 14.06 -13.91
CA SER A 455 19.18 15.19 -13.30
C SER A 455 19.98 15.93 -12.23
N PHE A 456 20.92 15.24 -11.56
CA PHE A 456 21.84 15.82 -10.57
C PHE A 456 23.20 16.19 -11.17
N GLY A 457 23.40 15.97 -12.47
CA GLY A 457 24.68 16.16 -13.14
C GLY A 457 25.77 15.23 -12.61
N VAL A 458 25.40 14.13 -11.94
CA VAL A 458 26.31 13.06 -11.50
C VAL A 458 26.86 12.35 -12.72
N LEU A 459 25.99 12.04 -13.68
CA LEU A 459 26.36 11.60 -15.02
C LEU A 459 26.31 12.81 -15.96
N LYS A 460 27.37 13.00 -16.76
CA LYS A 460 27.45 14.05 -17.78
C LYS A 460 28.03 13.48 -19.07
N PHE A 461 27.61 14.06 -20.20
CA PHE A 461 28.16 13.78 -21.52
C PHE A 461 28.99 14.97 -22.01
N GLY A 462 30.03 14.69 -22.79
CA GLY A 462 31.02 15.66 -23.26
C GLY A 462 32.43 15.09 -23.25
N ASP A 463 33.43 15.92 -23.52
CA ASP A 463 34.82 15.48 -23.61
C ASP A 463 35.51 15.60 -22.24
N PHE A 464 35.84 14.47 -21.63
CA PHE A 464 36.48 14.42 -20.31
C PHE A 464 37.79 13.64 -20.34
N THR A 465 38.84 14.21 -19.74
CA THR A 465 40.11 13.49 -19.51
C THR A 465 40.09 12.80 -18.14
N LEU A 466 40.17 11.47 -18.13
CA LEU A 466 40.18 10.65 -16.92
C LEU A 466 41.55 10.71 -16.22
N LYS A 467 41.64 10.24 -14.97
CA LYS A 467 42.92 10.14 -14.23
C LYS A 467 43.98 9.29 -14.93
N SER A 468 43.56 8.38 -15.80
CA SER A 468 44.45 7.58 -16.65
C SER A 468 45.00 8.34 -17.86
N GLY A 469 44.56 9.59 -18.10
CA GLY A 469 44.84 10.35 -19.32
C GLY A 469 43.91 10.01 -20.50
N ARG A 470 43.05 8.99 -20.37
CA ARG A 470 42.08 8.58 -21.41
C ARG A 470 41.01 9.65 -21.63
N GLN A 471 40.66 9.91 -22.89
CA GLN A 471 39.50 10.72 -23.25
C GLN A 471 38.22 9.89 -23.20
N SER A 472 37.19 10.38 -22.50
CA SER A 472 35.91 9.70 -22.27
C SER A 472 34.75 10.62 -22.66
N PRO A 473 33.75 10.14 -23.41
CA PRO A 473 32.59 10.94 -23.84
C PRO A 473 31.55 11.13 -22.73
N TYR A 474 31.81 10.55 -21.54
CA TYR A 474 30.98 10.70 -20.36
C TYR A 474 31.83 10.71 -19.09
N PHE A 475 31.30 11.35 -18.04
CA PHE A 475 31.92 11.39 -16.73
C PHE A 475 30.89 11.12 -15.63
N PHE A 476 31.28 10.34 -14.62
CA PHE A 476 30.42 9.97 -13.50
C PHE A 476 31.07 10.39 -12.18
N ASN A 477 30.36 11.20 -11.39
CA ASN A 477 30.80 11.68 -10.09
C ASN A 477 29.69 11.58 -9.04
N ALA A 478 29.67 10.46 -8.30
CA ALA A 478 28.70 10.22 -7.23
C ALA A 478 28.74 11.26 -6.09
N GLY A 479 29.82 12.04 -5.95
CA GLY A 479 29.92 13.09 -4.94
C GLY A 479 28.90 14.23 -5.10
N LEU A 480 28.21 14.32 -6.25
CA LEU A 480 27.14 15.29 -6.46
C LEU A 480 25.80 14.87 -5.85
N PHE A 481 25.65 13.62 -5.37
CA PHE A 481 24.53 13.19 -4.54
C PHE A 481 24.65 13.74 -3.10
N ARG A 482 24.61 15.07 -2.96
CA ARG A 482 24.97 15.81 -1.75
C ARG A 482 23.80 16.29 -0.89
N THR A 483 22.58 15.85 -1.17
CA THR A 483 21.38 16.23 -0.41
C THR A 483 20.71 14.99 0.17
N GLY A 484 20.03 15.12 1.32
CA GLY A 484 19.34 13.99 1.96
C GLY A 484 18.32 13.30 1.03
N ARG A 485 17.60 14.06 0.20
CA ARG A 485 16.68 13.49 -0.79
C ARG A 485 17.41 12.69 -1.87
N ALA A 486 18.52 13.23 -2.38
CA ALA A 486 19.30 12.56 -3.41
C ALA A 486 19.97 11.27 -2.87
N LEU A 487 20.55 11.36 -1.67
CA LEU A 487 21.19 10.22 -1.00
C LEU A 487 20.16 9.14 -0.62
N GLY A 488 18.99 9.52 -0.13
CA GLY A 488 17.91 8.58 0.17
C GLY A 488 17.41 7.83 -1.07
N GLN A 489 17.22 8.55 -2.18
CA GLN A 489 16.84 7.91 -3.45
C GLN A 489 17.96 7.00 -3.99
N LEU A 490 19.22 7.41 -3.87
CA LEU A 490 20.36 6.57 -4.23
C LEU A 490 20.40 5.28 -3.40
N GLY A 491 20.17 5.38 -2.08
CA GLY A 491 20.07 4.22 -1.19
C GLY A 491 19.02 3.21 -1.66
N LYS A 492 17.86 3.68 -2.15
CA LYS A 492 16.81 2.82 -2.72
C LYS A 492 17.26 2.09 -3.98
N PHE A 493 17.98 2.76 -4.87
CA PHE A 493 18.53 2.10 -6.07
C PHE A 493 19.53 0.99 -5.73
N TYR A 494 20.43 1.24 -4.75
CA TYR A 494 21.32 0.20 -4.24
C TYR A 494 20.55 -0.93 -3.57
N ALA A 495 19.60 -0.62 -2.69
CA ALA A 495 18.82 -1.62 -1.97
C ALA A 495 18.10 -2.57 -2.93
N GLN A 496 17.46 -2.02 -3.97
CA GLN A 496 16.81 -2.79 -5.03
C GLN A 496 17.80 -3.67 -5.80
N ALA A 497 18.92 -3.10 -6.27
CA ALA A 497 19.93 -3.88 -7.01
C ALA A 497 20.52 -5.04 -6.18
N ILE A 498 20.73 -4.81 -4.88
CA ILE A 498 21.21 -5.84 -3.96
C ILE A 498 20.13 -6.91 -3.77
N HIS A 499 18.89 -6.51 -3.51
CA HIS A 499 17.77 -7.43 -3.27
C HIS A 499 17.54 -8.34 -4.48
N ASP A 500 17.52 -7.77 -5.69
CA ASP A 500 17.30 -8.51 -6.94
C ASP A 500 18.46 -9.46 -7.28
N SER A 501 19.67 -9.17 -6.79
CA SER A 501 20.84 -10.02 -7.03
C SER A 501 20.80 -11.35 -6.27
N GLY A 502 20.00 -11.45 -5.21
CA GLY A 502 19.95 -12.62 -4.33
C GLY A 502 21.24 -12.88 -3.53
N VAL A 503 22.18 -11.94 -3.49
CA VAL A 503 23.40 -12.06 -2.68
C VAL A 503 23.01 -12.06 -1.20
N GLU A 504 23.38 -13.11 -0.47
CA GLU A 504 23.17 -13.20 0.98
C GLU A 504 24.26 -12.47 1.75
N PHE A 505 23.87 -11.70 2.76
CA PHE A 505 24.79 -10.99 3.65
C PHE A 505 24.12 -10.66 4.99
N ASP A 506 24.93 -10.44 6.02
CA ASP A 506 24.48 -10.13 7.38
C ASP A 506 24.77 -8.67 7.77
N VAL A 507 25.82 -8.06 7.19
CA VAL A 507 26.29 -6.70 7.53
C VAL A 507 26.75 -5.97 6.27
N LEU A 508 26.42 -4.68 6.18
CA LEU A 508 26.93 -3.77 5.14
C LEU A 508 28.27 -3.16 5.56
N PHE A 509 29.25 -3.12 4.67
CA PHE A 509 30.53 -2.45 4.92
C PHE A 509 30.79 -1.32 3.91
N GLY A 510 30.93 -0.10 4.40
CA GLY A 510 31.20 1.09 3.58
C GLY A 510 32.65 1.58 3.73
N PRO A 511 33.53 1.39 2.73
CA PRO A 511 34.90 1.87 2.81
C PRO A 511 34.99 3.40 2.91
N ALA A 512 35.89 3.92 3.75
CA ALA A 512 36.03 5.36 3.94
C ALA A 512 36.59 6.08 2.70
N TYR A 513 36.05 7.24 2.30
CA TYR A 513 34.96 8.01 2.95
C TYR A 513 33.59 7.81 2.28
N LYS A 514 33.58 7.62 0.97
CA LYS A 514 32.34 7.62 0.16
C LYS A 514 31.42 6.45 0.49
N GLY A 515 31.98 5.28 0.71
CA GLY A 515 31.22 4.07 1.04
C GLY A 515 30.45 4.20 2.36
N ILE A 516 30.90 5.04 3.29
CA ILE A 516 30.23 5.25 4.60
C ILE A 516 28.80 5.75 4.40
N THR A 517 28.63 6.83 3.63
CA THR A 517 27.31 7.43 3.39
C THR A 517 26.42 6.52 2.56
N LEU A 518 27.00 5.72 1.67
CA LEU A 518 26.27 4.76 0.86
C LEU A 518 25.76 3.59 1.72
N ALA A 519 26.62 2.96 2.50
CA ALA A 519 26.23 1.85 3.39
C ALA A 519 25.13 2.27 4.39
N ALA A 520 25.24 3.48 4.97
CA ALA A 520 24.20 4.03 5.83
C ALA A 520 22.88 4.25 5.07
N ALA A 521 22.93 4.79 3.85
CA ALA A 521 21.74 5.01 3.03
C ALA A 521 21.07 3.70 2.59
N VAL A 522 21.86 2.66 2.31
CA VAL A 522 21.36 1.32 1.96
C VAL A 522 20.68 0.65 3.15
N SER A 523 21.29 0.73 4.33
CA SER A 523 20.71 0.23 5.59
C SER A 523 19.32 0.85 5.84
N ILE A 524 19.21 2.19 5.73
CA ILE A 524 17.93 2.90 5.85
C ILE A 524 16.93 2.45 4.78
N ALA A 525 17.37 2.34 3.52
CA ALA A 525 16.49 1.96 2.43
C ALA A 525 15.94 0.53 2.57
N TYR A 526 16.71 -0.41 3.12
CA TYR A 526 16.26 -1.77 3.40
C TYR A 526 15.18 -1.83 4.48
N ALA A 527 15.33 -1.04 5.55
CA ALA A 527 14.31 -0.91 6.58
C ALA A 527 13.00 -0.36 5.99
N ASP A 528 13.10 0.67 5.14
CA ASP A 528 11.93 1.30 4.51
C ASP A 528 11.24 0.43 3.44
N MET A 529 12.02 -0.27 2.61
CA MET A 529 11.51 -0.98 1.42
C MET A 529 11.12 -2.42 1.69
N TYR A 530 11.83 -3.09 2.62
CA TYR A 530 11.71 -4.53 2.82
C TYR A 530 11.45 -4.93 4.27
N ASP A 531 11.32 -3.96 5.19
CA ASP A 531 11.15 -4.21 6.64
C ASP A 531 12.29 -5.06 7.22
N VAL A 532 13.52 -4.85 6.70
CA VAL A 532 14.74 -5.54 7.15
C VAL A 532 15.69 -4.52 7.80
N ASP A 533 15.93 -4.67 9.10
CA ASP A 533 16.87 -3.83 9.84
C ASP A 533 18.31 -4.33 9.67
N LEU A 534 19.05 -3.72 8.76
CA LEU A 534 20.42 -4.13 8.41
C LEU A 534 21.47 -3.32 9.18
N PRO A 535 22.37 -3.98 9.93
CA PRO A 535 23.51 -3.30 10.52
C PRO A 535 24.56 -2.90 9.47
N PHE A 536 25.31 -1.83 9.74
CA PHE A 536 26.43 -1.41 8.89
C PHE A 536 27.70 -1.05 9.68
N ALA A 537 28.85 -1.15 9.01
CA ALA A 537 30.17 -0.83 9.54
C ALA A 537 31.05 -0.13 8.50
N TYR A 538 32.14 0.50 8.93
CA TYR A 538 33.11 1.18 8.07
C TYR A 538 34.51 1.26 8.70
N ASN A 539 35.53 1.53 7.90
CA ASN A 539 36.89 1.77 8.40
C ASN A 539 37.23 3.25 8.61
N ARG A 540 38.27 3.54 9.38
CA ARG A 540 38.95 4.85 9.47
C ARG A 540 40.23 4.80 8.64
N LYS A 541 40.71 5.96 8.17
CA LYS A 541 42.04 6.07 7.53
C LYS A 541 43.16 6.15 8.58
N GLU A 542 42.86 6.63 9.79
CA GLU A 542 43.80 6.77 10.90
C GLU A 542 43.31 5.94 12.10
N ALA A 543 44.21 5.18 12.72
CA ALA A 543 43.92 4.42 13.93
C ALA A 543 43.82 5.35 15.15
N LYS A 544 42.97 5.03 16.13
CA LYS A 544 42.95 5.74 17.43
C LYS A 544 43.66 4.90 18.50
N ASP A 545 44.47 5.59 19.32
CA ASP A 545 45.29 4.96 20.37
C ASP A 545 44.58 4.83 21.74
N HIS A 546 43.38 5.41 21.96
CA HIS A 546 42.64 5.31 23.24
C HIS A 546 41.12 5.13 23.05
N GLY A 547 40.52 4.14 23.77
CA GLY A 547 39.09 3.73 23.69
C GLY A 547 38.92 2.24 23.29
N GLU A 548 37.76 1.85 22.72
CA GLU A 548 37.60 0.61 21.92
C GLU A 548 38.51 0.66 20.68
N GLY A 549 39.84 0.59 20.89
CA GLY A 549 40.86 0.85 19.88
C GLY A 549 40.65 0.05 18.59
N GLY A 550 41.04 0.63 17.46
CA GLY A 550 40.94 -0.05 16.17
C GLY A 550 40.67 0.87 14.98
N VAL A 551 40.61 0.23 13.81
CA VAL A 551 40.41 0.88 12.50
C VAL A 551 38.94 0.77 12.06
N LEU A 552 38.11 -0.03 12.73
CA LEU A 552 36.72 -0.30 12.36
C LEU A 552 35.72 0.41 13.28
N VAL A 553 34.56 0.77 12.74
CA VAL A 553 33.45 1.42 13.44
C VAL A 553 32.13 0.84 12.97
N GLY A 554 31.16 0.68 13.87
CA GLY A 554 29.83 0.18 13.57
C GLY A 554 29.65 -1.25 14.08
N ALA A 555 28.82 -2.04 13.39
CA ALA A 555 28.48 -3.39 13.82
C ALA A 555 29.69 -4.35 13.80
N ASP A 556 29.69 -5.32 14.72
CA ASP A 556 30.65 -6.43 14.69
C ASP A 556 30.41 -7.30 13.46
N MET A 557 31.50 -7.60 12.74
CA MET A 557 31.54 -8.36 11.49
C MET A 557 32.22 -9.72 11.64
N THR A 558 32.72 -10.06 12.83
CA THR A 558 33.45 -11.31 13.08
C THR A 558 32.57 -12.53 12.77
N GLY A 559 33.01 -13.38 11.85
CA GLY A 559 32.27 -14.58 11.42
C GLY A 559 31.02 -14.33 10.57
N LYS A 560 30.73 -13.07 10.18
CA LYS A 560 29.54 -12.70 9.41
C LYS A 560 29.83 -12.56 7.91
N LYS A 561 28.79 -12.69 7.08
CA LYS A 561 28.80 -12.37 5.66
C LYS A 561 28.70 -10.85 5.48
N VAL A 562 29.70 -10.25 4.83
CA VAL A 562 29.83 -8.80 4.67
C VAL A 562 29.69 -8.41 3.20
N LEU A 563 28.76 -7.51 2.91
CA LEU A 563 28.58 -6.90 1.59
C LEU A 563 29.24 -5.52 1.55
N ILE A 564 30.19 -5.33 0.65
CA ILE A 564 30.90 -4.05 0.49
C ILE A 564 30.10 -3.11 -0.41
N ILE A 565 29.89 -1.86 0.01
CA ILE A 565 29.18 -0.84 -0.77
C ILE A 565 30.13 0.27 -1.19
N ASP A 566 30.25 0.52 -2.49
CA ASP A 566 31.13 1.56 -3.05
C ASP A 566 30.50 2.27 -4.26
N ASP A 567 31.05 3.40 -4.72
CA ASP A 567 30.47 4.17 -5.84
C ASP A 567 30.75 3.56 -7.22
N VAL A 568 32.01 3.56 -7.64
CA VAL A 568 32.48 3.05 -8.94
C VAL A 568 33.86 2.43 -8.79
N ILE A 569 34.06 1.24 -9.36
CA ILE A 569 35.37 0.58 -9.38
C ILE A 569 36.19 1.16 -10.54
N THR A 570 37.25 1.90 -10.20
CA THR A 570 38.22 2.42 -11.18
C THR A 570 39.45 1.53 -11.27
N ALA A 571 40.32 1.57 -10.26
CA ALA A 571 41.50 0.69 -10.15
C ALA A 571 41.30 -0.45 -9.12
N GLY A 572 40.13 -0.53 -8.49
CA GLY A 572 39.83 -1.54 -7.45
C GLY A 572 40.62 -1.37 -6.15
N THR A 573 41.39 -0.29 -5.98
CA THR A 573 42.25 -0.07 -4.79
C THR A 573 41.45 -0.02 -3.49
N ALA A 574 40.34 0.72 -3.46
CA ALA A 574 39.49 0.82 -2.27
C ALA A 574 38.91 -0.55 -1.85
N ILE A 575 38.49 -1.36 -2.82
CA ILE A 575 38.00 -2.71 -2.58
C ILE A 575 39.12 -3.61 -2.04
N ARG A 576 40.33 -3.58 -2.64
CA ARG A 576 41.49 -4.34 -2.15
C ARG A 576 41.87 -3.95 -0.71
N GLU A 577 41.85 -2.65 -0.38
CA GLU A 577 42.05 -2.15 0.98
C GLU A 577 40.99 -2.70 1.94
N ALA A 578 39.71 -2.63 1.55
CA ALA A 578 38.60 -3.15 2.35
C ALA A 578 38.74 -4.66 2.62
N PHE A 579 39.08 -5.45 1.61
CA PHE A 579 39.36 -6.88 1.74
C PHE A 579 40.50 -7.16 2.72
N ALA A 580 41.60 -6.42 2.62
CA ALA A 580 42.75 -6.58 3.51
C ALA A 580 42.40 -6.27 4.99
N ILE A 581 41.48 -5.34 5.23
CA ILE A 581 40.96 -5.01 6.56
C ILE A 581 40.03 -6.12 7.06
N LEU A 582 39.04 -6.51 6.27
CA LEU A 582 38.03 -7.52 6.65
C LEU A 582 38.61 -8.91 6.86
N LYS A 583 39.68 -9.25 6.14
CA LYS A 583 40.42 -10.50 6.33
C LYS A 583 41.06 -10.59 7.73
N LYS A 584 41.45 -9.45 8.33
CA LYS A 584 42.03 -9.41 9.68
C LYS A 584 40.99 -9.62 10.78
N THR A 585 39.71 -9.44 10.50
CA THR A 585 38.61 -9.57 11.46
C THR A 585 37.83 -10.86 11.34
N ASN A 586 38.33 -11.85 10.59
CA ASN A 586 37.64 -13.11 10.33
C ASN A 586 36.22 -12.92 9.77
N ALA A 587 36.00 -11.87 8.97
CA ALA A 587 34.75 -11.62 8.27
C ALA A 587 34.76 -12.29 6.88
N HIS A 588 33.61 -12.77 6.42
CA HIS A 588 33.46 -13.39 5.10
C HIS A 588 32.88 -12.39 4.11
N VAL A 589 33.67 -11.90 3.17
CA VAL A 589 33.14 -10.98 2.15
C VAL A 589 32.25 -11.77 1.18
N SER A 590 30.96 -11.42 1.11
CA SER A 590 29.97 -12.10 0.26
C SER A 590 29.80 -11.46 -1.12
N GLY A 591 30.21 -10.21 -1.28
CA GLY A 591 30.14 -9.50 -2.55
C GLY A 591 30.53 -8.03 -2.45
N VAL A 592 30.46 -7.35 -3.59
CA VAL A 592 30.59 -5.89 -3.70
C VAL A 592 29.38 -5.35 -4.48
N CYS A 593 28.77 -4.27 -4.04
CA CYS A 593 27.75 -3.54 -4.78
C CYS A 593 28.21 -2.12 -5.14
N ILE A 594 28.03 -1.73 -6.40
CA ILE A 594 28.40 -0.42 -6.94
C ILE A 594 27.27 0.26 -7.72
N SER A 595 27.37 1.58 -7.91
CA SER A 595 26.36 2.34 -8.65
C SER A 595 26.46 2.17 -10.17
N LEU A 596 27.67 2.22 -10.73
CA LEU A 596 27.88 2.13 -12.18
C LEU A 596 29.08 1.25 -12.49
N ASP A 597 28.82 0.17 -13.23
CA ASP A 597 29.86 -0.58 -13.92
C ASP A 597 30.17 0.09 -15.28
N ARG A 598 31.40 0.59 -15.41
CA ARG A 598 31.86 1.24 -16.64
C ARG A 598 32.11 0.25 -17.78
N GLN A 599 32.29 -1.05 -17.48
CA GLN A 599 32.62 -2.10 -18.44
C GLN A 599 33.81 -1.72 -19.34
N GLU A 600 34.83 -1.10 -18.76
CA GLU A 600 36.00 -0.57 -19.48
C GLU A 600 37.25 -1.41 -19.22
N LYS A 601 38.05 -1.61 -20.26
CA LYS A 601 39.39 -2.21 -20.18
C LYS A 601 40.29 -1.37 -19.28
N VAL A 602 41.06 -2.02 -18.41
CA VAL A 602 42.04 -1.34 -17.53
C VAL A 602 43.11 -0.62 -18.35
N SER A 603 43.62 -1.25 -19.42
CA SER A 603 44.64 -0.68 -20.31
C SER A 603 44.51 -1.25 -21.73
N VAL A 604 45.46 -0.90 -22.63
CA VAL A 604 45.51 -1.49 -23.98
C VAL A 604 46.05 -2.93 -23.90
N GLU A 605 46.94 -3.19 -22.95
CA GLU A 605 47.59 -4.46 -22.71
C GLU A 605 46.74 -5.43 -21.89
N ASP A 606 45.92 -4.91 -20.96
CA ASP A 606 44.98 -5.70 -20.16
C ASP A 606 43.53 -5.40 -20.58
N THR A 607 42.97 -6.32 -21.35
CA THR A 607 41.63 -6.24 -21.92
C THR A 607 40.52 -6.58 -20.94
N ARG A 608 40.84 -6.91 -19.69
CA ARG A 608 39.84 -7.13 -18.63
C ARG A 608 39.42 -5.83 -17.98
N SER A 609 38.24 -5.82 -17.37
CA SER A 609 37.76 -4.69 -16.57
C SER A 609 38.28 -4.75 -15.14
N ALA A 610 38.23 -3.62 -14.44
CA ALA A 610 38.57 -3.58 -13.03
C ALA A 610 37.65 -4.49 -12.18
N ILE A 611 36.43 -4.76 -12.65
CA ILE A 611 35.50 -5.69 -12.02
C ILE A 611 35.92 -7.14 -12.26
N ASP A 612 36.35 -7.50 -13.46
CA ASP A 612 36.84 -8.85 -13.77
C ASP A 612 38.05 -9.19 -12.88
N HIS A 613 38.96 -8.22 -12.69
CA HIS A 613 40.06 -8.35 -11.74
C HIS A 613 39.58 -8.60 -10.31
N VAL A 614 38.51 -7.96 -9.85
CA VAL A 614 37.97 -8.20 -8.50
C VAL A 614 37.33 -9.59 -8.41
N LYS A 615 36.56 -10.00 -9.41
CA LYS A 615 35.92 -11.32 -9.48
C LYS A 615 36.96 -12.44 -9.49
N GLU A 616 37.98 -12.35 -10.34
CA GLU A 616 39.04 -13.35 -10.45
C GLU A 616 39.90 -13.45 -9.18
N ASN A 617 40.31 -12.31 -8.61
CA ASN A 617 41.23 -12.31 -7.46
C ASN A 617 40.56 -12.74 -6.15
N PHE A 618 39.26 -12.49 -5.99
CA PHE A 618 38.57 -12.68 -4.71
C PHE A 618 37.44 -13.72 -4.77
N ASN A 619 37.07 -14.20 -5.97
CA ASN A 619 35.99 -15.17 -6.19
C ASN A 619 34.67 -14.74 -5.53
N ILE A 620 34.29 -13.48 -5.71
CA ILE A 620 33.05 -12.90 -5.17
C ILE A 620 32.21 -12.23 -6.26
N PRO A 621 30.88 -12.19 -6.12
CA PRO A 621 30.01 -11.45 -7.02
C PRO A 621 30.21 -9.94 -6.89
N VAL A 622 30.10 -9.24 -8.02
CA VAL A 622 30.03 -7.77 -8.09
C VAL A 622 28.70 -7.39 -8.72
N VAL A 623 27.86 -6.70 -7.95
CA VAL A 623 26.53 -6.23 -8.32
C VAL A 623 26.62 -4.75 -8.69
N SER A 624 25.95 -4.33 -9.77
CA SER A 624 25.90 -2.93 -10.20
C SER A 624 24.46 -2.47 -10.43
N ILE A 625 24.10 -1.24 -10.03
CA ILE A 625 22.78 -0.65 -10.33
C ILE A 625 22.60 -0.45 -11.83
N ALA A 626 23.62 0.10 -12.50
CA ALA A 626 23.64 0.31 -13.94
C ALA A 626 24.99 -0.07 -14.54
N THR A 627 25.01 -0.30 -15.84
CA THR A 627 26.20 -0.64 -16.63
C THR A 627 26.38 0.32 -17.82
N LEU A 628 27.52 0.31 -18.49
CA LEU A 628 27.69 1.02 -19.77
C LEU A 628 26.69 0.52 -20.83
N ASP A 629 26.37 -0.77 -20.83
CA ASP A 629 25.32 -1.34 -21.68
C ASP A 629 23.96 -0.73 -21.37
N THR A 630 23.61 -0.57 -20.09
CA THR A 630 22.39 0.13 -19.65
C THR A 630 22.37 1.56 -20.18
N LEU A 631 23.50 2.27 -20.10
CA LEU A 631 23.61 3.65 -20.59
C LEU A 631 23.39 3.73 -22.11
N VAL A 632 23.98 2.81 -22.88
CA VAL A 632 23.78 2.74 -24.33
C VAL A 632 22.32 2.45 -24.66
N ASN A 633 21.71 1.45 -24.01
CA ASN A 633 20.31 1.09 -24.22
C ASN A 633 19.37 2.25 -23.83
N PHE A 634 19.66 2.96 -22.74
CA PHE A 634 18.91 4.14 -22.34
C PHE A 634 18.91 5.19 -23.46
N LEU A 635 20.09 5.51 -24.01
CA LEU A 635 20.25 6.48 -25.09
C LEU A 635 19.60 6.05 -26.41
N GLU A 636 19.43 4.75 -26.64
CA GLU A 636 18.69 4.21 -27.79
C GLU A 636 17.17 4.37 -27.65
N THR A 637 16.67 4.38 -26.41
CA THR A 637 15.23 4.40 -26.11
C THR A 637 14.66 5.80 -25.92
N VAL A 638 15.50 6.82 -25.69
CA VAL A 638 15.06 8.22 -25.55
C VAL A 638 14.81 8.85 -26.91
N ASP A 639 13.76 9.67 -27.01
CA ASP A 639 13.41 10.38 -28.24
C ASP A 639 14.40 11.53 -28.49
N PRO A 640 15.15 11.51 -29.62
CA PRO A 640 16.14 12.54 -29.95
C PRO A 640 15.56 13.96 -30.06
N VAL A 641 14.25 14.10 -30.27
CA VAL A 641 13.57 15.39 -30.35
C VAL A 641 13.39 16.01 -28.96
N THR A 642 13.25 15.18 -27.92
CA THR A 642 12.90 15.63 -26.56
C THR A 642 14.06 15.52 -25.57
N ASP A 643 15.05 14.68 -25.84
CA ASP A 643 16.23 14.50 -25.00
C ASP A 643 17.52 14.80 -25.78
N ALA A 644 18.15 15.94 -25.46
CA ALA A 644 19.40 16.37 -26.09
C ALA A 644 20.56 15.36 -25.89
N ASN A 645 20.47 14.49 -24.87
CA ASN A 645 21.49 13.48 -24.60
C ASN A 645 21.54 12.38 -25.69
N ALA A 646 20.45 12.16 -26.44
CA ALA A 646 20.40 11.18 -27.52
C ALA A 646 21.49 11.42 -28.58
N SER A 647 21.91 12.69 -28.76
CA SER A 647 22.98 13.08 -29.69
C SER A 647 24.35 12.49 -29.36
N TYR A 648 24.59 12.05 -28.12
CA TYR A 648 25.86 11.45 -27.69
C TYR A 648 25.94 9.93 -27.96
N LEU A 649 24.82 9.28 -28.36
CA LEU A 649 24.78 7.84 -28.61
C LEU A 649 25.87 7.36 -29.61
N PRO A 650 26.12 8.03 -30.75
CA PRO A 650 27.16 7.59 -31.69
C PRO A 650 28.56 7.62 -31.07
N VAL A 651 28.88 8.66 -30.31
CA VAL A 651 30.21 8.84 -29.70
C VAL A 651 30.43 7.82 -28.57
N ILE A 652 29.40 7.55 -27.77
CA ILE A 652 29.46 6.55 -26.69
C ILE A 652 29.58 5.13 -27.27
N ARG A 653 28.88 4.82 -28.37
CA ARG A 653 29.02 3.53 -29.07
C ARG A 653 30.43 3.34 -29.62
N ALA A 654 31.02 4.37 -30.23
CA ALA A 654 32.41 4.33 -30.71
C ALA A 654 33.39 4.09 -29.54
N TYR A 655 33.23 4.84 -28.46
CA TYR A 655 34.05 4.66 -27.25
C TYR A 655 33.91 3.26 -26.64
N ARG A 656 32.69 2.71 -26.59
CA ARG A 656 32.44 1.33 -26.12
C ARG A 656 33.10 0.29 -27.01
N ALA A 657 33.15 0.50 -28.33
CA ALA A 657 33.84 -0.42 -29.23
C ALA A 657 35.36 -0.44 -28.98
N ASP A 658 35.96 0.72 -28.74
CA ASP A 658 37.41 0.83 -28.50
C ASP A 658 37.81 0.31 -27.12
N TYR A 659 37.11 0.77 -26.08
CA TYR A 659 37.52 0.60 -24.68
C TYR A 659 36.63 -0.34 -23.86
N GLY A 660 35.49 -0.78 -24.40
CA GLY A 660 34.56 -1.66 -23.69
C GLY A 660 35.07 -3.10 -23.60
N VAL A 661 34.69 -3.81 -22.54
CA VAL A 661 34.87 -5.26 -22.43
C VAL A 661 33.63 -5.99 -22.96
N SER A 662 33.84 -7.13 -23.63
CA SER A 662 32.74 -8.01 -24.05
C SER A 662 32.18 -8.76 -22.83
N LYS A 663 30.87 -9.01 -22.77
CA LYS A 663 30.30 -9.90 -21.75
C LYS A 663 30.96 -11.28 -21.83
N GLN A 664 31.54 -11.73 -20.72
CA GLN A 664 31.84 -13.15 -20.48
C GLN A 664 30.59 -13.85 -19.97
#